data_AF-A0A496UHV1-F1
#
_entry.id   AF-A0A496UHV1-F1
#
_cell.length_a   1.000
_cell.length_b   1.000
_cell.length_c   1.000
_cell.angle_alpha   90.00
_cell.angle_beta   90.00
_cell.angle_gamma   90.00
#
_symmetry.space_group_name_H-M   'P 1'
#
loop_
_entity.id
_entity.type
_entity.pdbx_description
1 polymer ?
#
loop_
_entity_poly.entity_id
_entity_poly.type
_entity_poly.pdbx_seq_one_letter_code
_entity_poly.pdbx_strand_id
1 'polypeptide(L)'
;MANKLKDWSQEGCSTTGQGDLVLTGVVSINQTRFRDGFGSEEVYYSISDGANREVGMGSFNGSDRIVRTTVHATLVNGTYTDGSPSPIILSGTAVVSGTFNAHAYDALLASISSNAARITTNENNISVQAGLAPTQAQKDAMDQANAPSATNPFATQAGLTVATDHISKTPGAHLASAISSVPTATMAPMDVQGSLEDLDSRINDHLDDPVAAHEASDIRYDDAASALNVVDVQAAIDELSAAAVILDADVSFRESAISGLEQGGGLSGNGATAITVEAGNGEIIDSYSDPEDQATIDVSWIQQTYDLLANAGMPVVTGLGITDIGIDVNGLVVNAPNGFSSAQRRDLIKLGSVQYQDQVITGVLTAPVVSNQVGNTLLDLIDYIELGSRIKGMVLRPTDVSLAELSMWRDSGSIFIVGGNYAVAKNDQNVRAIVAAGTALVPFADFYPILYNNGTTQLLAAVSVVPTGQFEQDGAGSLDNIANGKTVIHYLFESMTGDRFMVYAQQEYDDHATAVTNLFADRASTLFPVETDKMILMGQIVVDKNASVWGVTAEIFPLDSATSSGSGAGSATNAININYSDTYALGSNVQSAIDSLAALKLSTNQHASLAAASGGANPPTGANAIATVDDVGVNTDILVAHIDGSNYRHNATAIGFTPAGGISATDVDGALLELDAEKAAASDLEGAIGRTTRPLAHLPLSSNLAFAQGNGHVDFERLSDASYVDRYGVLQFVGWDEPRFEEQGLLVEGYGKNLALQSNNFNNAQWIKHGGVVNVTSIPGTNPAGLDNVIQIKNDGGSSSTFGVHSAVLNAGVVTSFSAWVRSSREGMVFRMGQDSGAADVTLTTEWVRHKIENYTPGNTLFTLFGLGEGDTEEYFEIAYSQAEEHPFVTSFMFSKTTAVERAPERCKATAPGNCTSAVASNSITVEIDILGVDPVNTQRLFNMSDDSDRSIDIIAGADPTMTYVAASIMMPVAELIHNMTKFGWSYDAELGEVGKFRDSSLVTGGPVTPTAATLPGGMDLLNNGWVFDTNTFGHIRNLKIWDIALTGAEMELL
;
A
#
# COMPACT_ATOMS: atom_id res chain seq x y z
N MET A 1 -0.73 37.71 46.78
CA MET A 1 0.40 38.56 47.23
C MET A 1 1.19 37.84 48.32
N ALA A 2 2.03 36.88 47.93
CA ALA A 2 3.29 36.49 48.57
C ALA A 2 4.01 35.50 47.62
N ASN A 3 3.92 35.73 46.31
CA ASN A 3 4.57 34.90 45.28
C ASN A 3 6.01 35.39 45.21
N LYS A 4 6.81 34.89 46.15
CA LYS A 4 8.16 35.35 46.44
C LYS A 4 9.03 35.28 45.19
N LEU A 5 9.85 36.32 45.07
CA LEU A 5 11.04 36.63 44.27
C LEU A 5 11.95 35.44 43.86
N LYS A 6 11.39 34.31 43.41
CA LYS A 6 12.10 33.05 43.14
C LYS A 6 13.11 33.20 41.99
N ASP A 7 12.77 34.00 40.98
CA ASP A 7 13.66 34.36 39.85
C ASP A 7 14.81 35.32 40.25
N TRP A 8 14.83 35.81 41.50
CA TRP A 8 15.93 36.62 42.05
C TRP A 8 16.87 35.80 42.94
N SER A 9 16.68 34.48 43.01
CA SER A 9 17.54 33.59 43.80
C SER A 9 18.76 33.19 42.98
N GLN A 10 19.95 33.66 43.39
CA GLN A 10 21.20 33.30 42.74
C GLN A 10 22.32 33.20 43.77
N GLU A 11 22.95 32.02 43.85
CA GLU A 11 23.99 31.70 44.83
C GLU A 11 25.22 31.09 44.15
N GLY A 12 26.39 31.30 44.75
CA GLY A 12 27.60 30.58 44.37
C GLY A 12 27.47 29.09 44.70
N CYS A 13 28.25 28.25 44.03
CA CYS A 13 28.28 26.81 44.24
C CYS A 13 29.71 26.29 44.37
N SER A 14 29.99 25.57 45.47
CA SER A 14 31.32 25.01 45.79
C SER A 14 31.54 23.58 45.30
N THR A 15 30.55 22.99 44.64
CA THR A 15 30.66 21.62 44.11
C THR A 15 31.78 21.54 43.07
N THR A 16 32.61 20.51 43.19
CA THR A 16 33.57 20.10 42.16
C THR A 16 33.14 18.77 41.57
N GLY A 17 33.27 18.61 40.24
CA GLY A 17 32.75 17.42 39.54
C GLY A 17 31.24 17.49 39.25
N GLN A 18 30.59 16.34 39.09
CA GLN A 18 29.19 16.21 38.64
C GLN A 18 28.18 15.98 39.79
N GLY A 19 28.60 16.04 41.05
CA GLY A 19 27.76 15.72 42.22
C GLY A 19 26.69 16.78 42.54
N ASP A 20 25.99 16.61 43.67
CA ASP A 20 24.99 17.56 44.17
C ASP A 20 25.51 19.00 44.22
N LEU A 21 24.64 19.98 43.97
CA LEU A 21 24.97 21.40 44.04
C LEU A 21 24.97 21.87 45.49
N VAL A 22 26.12 22.33 45.99
CA VAL A 22 26.28 22.90 47.34
C VAL A 22 26.34 24.42 47.24
N LEU A 23 25.33 25.11 47.76
CA LEU A 23 25.15 26.56 47.64
C LEU A 23 25.91 27.31 48.74
N THR A 24 26.66 28.35 48.38
CA THR A 24 27.59 29.04 49.29
C THR A 24 27.14 30.43 49.74
N GLY A 25 26.03 30.94 49.23
CA GLY A 25 25.55 32.30 49.50
C GLY A 25 25.35 33.14 48.24
N VAL A 26 24.67 34.28 48.40
CA VAL A 26 24.33 35.21 47.31
C VAL A 26 25.54 35.75 46.56
N VAL A 27 25.42 35.88 45.23
CA VAL A 27 26.52 36.35 44.36
C VAL A 27 26.56 37.89 44.24
N SER A 28 25.42 38.57 44.43
CA SER A 28 25.34 40.03 44.49
C SER A 28 24.31 40.53 45.50
N ILE A 29 24.38 41.82 45.85
CA ILE A 29 23.50 42.44 46.86
C ILE A 29 22.03 42.48 46.43
N ASN A 30 21.75 42.32 45.13
CA ASN A 30 20.42 42.40 44.54
C ASN A 30 19.76 41.02 44.39
N GLN A 31 20.39 39.97 44.91
CA GLN A 31 19.91 38.59 44.83
C GLN A 31 19.57 38.05 46.21
N THR A 32 18.67 37.07 46.26
CA THR A 32 18.29 36.36 47.49
C THR A 32 18.88 34.95 47.51
N ARG A 33 18.91 34.31 48.70
CA ARG A 33 19.30 32.90 48.82
C ARG A 33 18.16 31.98 48.42
N PHE A 34 18.48 30.77 47.97
CA PHE A 34 17.51 29.73 47.67
C PHE A 34 16.66 29.39 48.88
N ARG A 35 17.23 29.24 50.08
CA ARG A 35 16.46 28.97 51.31
C ARG A 35 15.48 30.07 51.72
N ASP A 36 15.67 31.29 51.23
CA ASP A 36 14.78 32.41 51.51
C ASP A 36 13.60 32.44 50.50
N GLY A 37 13.82 31.89 49.30
CA GLY A 37 12.84 31.79 48.21
C GLY A 37 12.10 30.45 48.11
N PHE A 38 12.73 29.34 48.48
CA PHE A 38 12.27 27.96 48.29
C PHE A 38 12.26 27.18 49.61
N GLY A 39 11.26 26.30 49.76
CA GLY A 39 11.20 25.32 50.86
C GLY A 39 12.02 24.06 50.57
N SER A 40 11.77 22.97 51.29
CA SER A 40 12.21 21.65 50.86
C SER A 40 11.28 21.16 49.75
N GLU A 41 11.62 21.48 48.50
CA GLU A 41 10.77 21.25 47.33
C GLU A 41 11.62 20.98 46.08
N GLU A 42 10.98 20.58 45.00
CA GLU A 42 11.60 20.49 43.69
C GLU A 42 11.77 21.90 43.10
N VAL A 43 12.93 22.16 42.49
CA VAL A 43 13.29 23.46 41.92
C VAL A 43 13.87 23.29 40.52
N TYR A 44 13.48 24.19 39.63
CA TYR A 44 14.15 24.39 38.35
C TYR A 44 15.34 25.33 38.57
N TYR A 45 16.49 24.94 38.04
CA TYR A 45 17.72 25.72 38.17
C TYR A 45 18.42 25.88 36.82
N SER A 46 19.20 26.95 36.75
CA SER A 46 20.28 27.12 35.78
C SER A 46 21.58 27.26 36.52
N ILE A 47 22.65 26.65 36.01
CA ILE A 47 23.99 26.78 36.57
C ILE A 47 24.97 27.17 35.46
N SER A 48 25.87 28.08 35.81
CA SER A 48 26.90 28.60 34.91
C SER A 48 28.28 28.48 35.56
N ASP A 49 29.22 27.88 34.85
CA ASP A 49 30.61 27.71 35.27
C ASP A 49 31.56 28.08 34.12
N GLY A 50 32.13 29.29 34.19
CA GLY A 50 32.90 29.85 33.07
C GLY A 50 32.05 30.02 31.80
N ALA A 51 32.41 29.32 30.72
CA ALA A 51 31.64 29.26 29.48
C ALA A 51 30.56 28.16 29.47
N ASN A 52 30.63 27.21 30.41
CA ASN A 52 29.72 26.07 30.44
C ASN A 52 28.38 26.46 31.10
N ARG A 53 27.28 25.90 30.60
CA ARG A 53 25.92 26.12 31.12
C ARG A 53 25.21 24.80 31.30
N GLU A 54 24.32 24.73 32.27
CA GLU A 54 23.40 23.62 32.50
C GLU A 54 22.07 24.18 32.97
N VAL A 55 20.98 23.58 32.51
CA VAL A 55 19.63 23.81 33.01
C VAL A 55 18.99 22.49 33.37
N GLY A 56 18.26 22.45 34.48
CA GLY A 56 17.72 21.21 34.98
C GLY A 56 16.74 21.40 36.12
N MET A 57 16.33 20.27 36.66
CA MET A 57 15.45 20.14 37.81
C MET A 57 16.20 19.39 38.92
N GLY A 58 15.95 19.78 40.16
CA GLY A 58 16.57 19.13 41.31
C GLY A 58 15.76 19.27 42.59
N SER A 59 15.99 18.38 43.53
CA SER A 59 15.38 18.42 44.86
C SER A 59 16.21 19.30 45.78
N PHE A 60 15.66 20.44 46.19
CA PHE A 60 16.30 21.34 47.15
C PHE A 60 15.94 20.92 48.58
N ASN A 61 16.93 20.79 49.46
CA ASN A 61 16.74 20.35 50.85
C ASN A 61 16.17 21.43 51.80
N GLY A 62 15.84 22.62 51.28
CA GLY A 62 15.40 23.78 52.07
C GLY A 62 16.50 24.53 52.80
N SER A 63 17.78 24.20 52.58
CA SER A 63 18.92 24.81 53.25
C SER A 63 19.99 25.31 52.28
N ASP A 64 20.73 24.40 51.65
CA ASP A 64 21.98 24.72 50.94
C ASP A 64 22.38 23.65 49.91
N ARG A 65 21.52 22.66 49.63
CA ARG A 65 21.84 21.58 48.68
C ARG A 65 20.70 21.33 47.71
N ILE A 66 21.04 21.28 46.41
CA ILE A 66 20.16 20.81 45.34
C ILE A 66 20.72 19.49 44.81
N VAL A 67 19.94 18.40 44.94
CA VAL A 67 20.24 17.10 44.32
C VAL A 67 19.67 17.15 42.90
N ARG A 68 20.52 17.02 41.88
CA ARG A 68 20.10 17.09 40.48
C ARG A 68 19.27 15.84 40.14
N THR A 69 18.01 16.00 39.76
CA THR A 69 17.12 14.87 39.42
C THR A 69 17.07 14.66 37.91
N THR A 70 16.93 15.75 37.15
CA THR A 70 16.89 15.72 35.69
C THR A 70 17.71 16.88 35.13
N VAL A 71 18.63 16.61 34.20
CA VAL A 71 19.32 17.65 33.44
C VAL A 71 18.62 17.76 32.09
N HIS A 72 18.14 18.95 31.75
CA HIS A 72 17.36 19.18 30.52
C HIS A 72 18.24 19.61 29.37
N ALA A 73 19.24 20.47 29.60
CA ALA A 73 20.21 20.83 28.59
C ALA A 73 21.55 21.24 29.19
N THR A 74 22.63 21.02 28.44
CA THR A 74 23.96 21.52 28.76
C THR A 74 24.59 22.23 27.57
N LEU A 75 25.50 23.16 27.86
CA LEU A 75 26.42 23.77 26.91
C LEU A 75 27.81 23.56 27.46
N VAL A 76 28.61 22.70 26.83
CA VAL A 76 29.98 22.39 27.25
C VAL A 76 30.92 22.71 26.11
N ASN A 77 31.88 23.61 26.33
CA ASN A 77 32.86 24.03 25.32
C ASN A 77 32.24 24.45 23.96
N GLY A 78 31.05 25.07 23.99
CA GLY A 78 30.33 25.53 22.79
C GLY A 78 29.39 24.51 22.16
N THR A 79 29.35 23.27 22.66
CA THR A 79 28.42 22.23 22.21
C THR A 79 27.17 22.20 23.08
N TYR A 80 26.00 22.42 22.48
CA TYR A 80 24.69 22.31 23.12
C TYR A 80 24.17 20.86 23.07
N THR A 81 23.55 20.37 24.13
CA THR A 81 22.96 19.02 24.20
C THR A 81 21.69 19.03 25.03
N ASP A 82 20.58 18.54 24.49
CA ASP A 82 19.24 18.48 25.11
C ASP A 82 18.59 17.08 25.10
N GLY A 83 19.15 16.12 24.38
CA GLY A 83 18.79 14.69 24.43
C GLY A 83 19.59 13.92 25.48
N SER A 84 19.03 13.72 26.67
CA SER A 84 19.65 13.00 27.81
C SER A 84 21.05 13.52 28.23
N PRO A 85 21.23 14.84 28.44
CA PRO A 85 22.54 15.41 28.76
C PRO A 85 23.04 14.98 30.15
N SER A 86 24.35 14.69 30.25
CA SER A 86 25.02 14.47 31.53
C SER A 86 25.27 15.80 32.26
N PRO A 87 25.25 15.84 33.61
CA PRO A 87 25.58 17.06 34.34
C PRO A 87 26.97 17.59 34.00
N ILE A 88 27.15 18.91 33.94
CA ILE A 88 28.44 19.54 33.69
C ILE A 88 29.40 19.33 34.87
N ILE A 89 30.68 19.17 34.56
CA ILE A 89 31.77 19.11 35.54
C ILE A 89 31.98 20.53 36.10
N LEU A 90 31.81 20.68 37.41
CA LEU A 90 31.93 21.97 38.09
C LEU A 90 33.35 22.22 38.64
N SER A 91 33.78 23.48 38.57
CA SER A 91 35.09 23.99 38.99
C SER A 91 35.16 24.31 40.49
N GLY A 92 34.02 24.31 41.19
CA GLY A 92 33.90 24.82 42.56
C GLY A 92 33.68 26.33 42.68
N THR A 93 33.50 27.03 41.55
CA THR A 93 33.21 28.48 41.51
C THR A 93 31.96 28.83 40.69
N ALA A 94 31.12 27.83 40.41
CA ALA A 94 29.93 27.99 39.59
C ALA A 94 28.88 28.88 40.26
N VAL A 95 27.94 29.39 39.47
CA VAL A 95 26.81 30.20 39.95
C VAL A 95 25.50 29.51 39.56
N VAL A 96 24.64 29.26 40.55
CA VAL A 96 23.33 28.62 40.42
C VAL A 96 22.24 29.68 40.57
N SER A 97 21.28 29.71 39.64
CA SER A 97 20.14 30.62 39.65
C SER A 97 18.84 29.82 39.59
N GLY A 98 17.83 30.22 40.36
CA GLY A 98 16.49 29.67 40.23
C GLY A 98 15.86 30.15 38.92
N THR A 99 15.27 29.23 38.15
CA THR A 99 14.57 29.56 36.90
C THR A 99 13.05 29.44 37.08
N PHE A 100 12.29 29.70 35.99
CA PHE A 100 10.83 29.79 35.90
C PHE A 100 10.08 29.21 37.11
N ASN A 101 9.43 30.07 37.90
CA ASN A 101 8.84 29.60 39.15
C ASN A 101 7.80 28.49 38.89
N ALA A 102 7.91 27.38 39.63
CA ALA A 102 7.05 26.19 39.47
C ALA A 102 5.54 26.53 39.46
N HIS A 103 5.13 27.56 40.18
CA HIS A 103 3.75 28.02 40.24
C HIS A 103 3.26 28.69 38.95
N ALA A 104 4.13 29.32 38.15
CA ALA A 104 3.81 29.86 36.83
C ALA A 104 3.64 28.74 35.81
N TYR A 105 4.45 27.68 35.94
CA TYR A 105 4.31 26.47 35.14
C TYR A 105 3.03 25.69 35.52
N ASP A 106 2.74 25.52 36.81
CA ASP A 106 1.49 24.90 37.28
C ASP A 106 0.25 25.68 36.83
N ALA A 107 0.32 27.02 36.84
CA ALA A 107 -0.76 27.88 36.33
C ALA A 107 -0.95 27.71 34.80
N LEU A 108 0.15 27.56 34.05
CA LEU A 108 0.11 27.27 32.62
C LEU A 108 -0.49 25.88 32.35
N LEU A 109 -0.04 24.85 33.06
CA LEU A 109 -0.59 23.49 32.97
C LEU A 109 -2.07 23.44 33.32
N ALA A 110 -2.50 24.13 34.38
CA ALA A 110 -3.90 24.25 34.74
C ALA A 110 -4.73 24.94 33.64
N SER A 111 -4.18 25.96 32.99
CA SER A 111 -4.82 26.63 31.84
C SER A 111 -4.93 25.70 30.62
N ILE A 112 -3.91 24.88 30.36
CA ILE A 112 -3.93 23.92 29.25
C ILE A 112 -5.00 22.85 29.50
N SER A 113 -5.02 22.26 30.70
CA SER A 113 -6.03 21.25 31.09
C SER A 113 -7.46 21.83 31.06
N SER A 114 -7.64 23.09 31.48
CA SER A 114 -8.92 23.78 31.39
C SER A 114 -9.35 24.01 29.94
N ASN A 115 -8.43 24.39 29.06
CA ASN A 115 -8.72 24.58 27.65
C ASN A 115 -9.02 23.25 26.94
N ALA A 116 -8.31 22.17 27.26
CA ALA A 116 -8.59 20.84 26.74
C ALA A 116 -10.00 20.37 27.12
N ALA A 117 -10.41 20.53 28.38
CA ALA A 117 -11.78 20.19 28.81
C ALA A 117 -12.86 21.01 28.09
N ARG A 118 -12.57 22.29 27.78
CA ARG A 118 -13.46 23.16 27.00
C ARG A 118 -13.55 22.72 25.54
N ILE A 119 -12.46 22.26 24.95
CA ILE A 119 -12.43 21.72 23.59
C ILE A 119 -13.29 20.46 23.52
N THR A 120 -13.08 19.49 24.41
CA THR A 120 -13.92 18.27 24.47
C THR A 120 -15.40 18.59 24.70
N THR A 121 -15.71 19.58 25.53
CA THR A 121 -17.10 20.02 25.74
C THR A 121 -17.69 20.65 24.47
N ASN A 122 -16.92 21.44 23.73
CA ASN A 122 -17.36 22.05 22.48
C ASN A 122 -17.54 21.01 21.37
N GLU A 123 -16.65 20.03 21.26
CA GLU A 123 -16.77 18.92 20.31
C GLU A 123 -18.03 18.09 20.57
N ASN A 124 -18.33 17.78 21.85
CA ASN A 124 -19.56 17.11 22.22
C ASN A 124 -20.80 17.96 21.90
N ASN A 125 -20.76 19.27 22.12
CA ASN A 125 -21.87 20.16 21.76
C ASN A 125 -22.06 20.28 20.23
N ILE A 126 -20.97 20.27 19.46
CA ILE A 126 -21.01 20.29 17.99
C ILE A 126 -21.57 18.97 17.46
N SER A 127 -21.17 17.83 18.03
CA SER A 127 -21.70 16.51 17.66
C SER A 127 -23.20 16.38 17.96
N VAL A 128 -23.66 16.91 19.09
CA VAL A 128 -25.10 16.93 19.43
C VAL A 128 -25.89 17.90 18.56
N GLN A 129 -25.30 19.03 18.13
CA GLN A 129 -25.94 19.96 17.20
C GLN A 129 -25.95 19.46 15.75
N ALA A 130 -24.94 18.70 15.31
CA ALA A 130 -24.90 18.12 13.96
C ALA A 130 -25.95 17.01 13.75
N GLY A 131 -26.38 16.34 14.83
CA GLY A 131 -27.45 15.31 14.79
C GLY A 131 -28.88 15.86 14.86
N LEU A 132 -29.07 17.17 15.10
CA LEU A 132 -30.39 17.80 15.15
C LEU A 132 -30.59 18.61 13.86
N ALA A 133 -31.42 18.11 12.94
CA ALA A 133 -31.81 18.86 11.74
C ALA A 133 -32.32 20.26 12.16
N PRO A 134 -31.77 21.36 11.60
CA PRO A 134 -32.12 22.70 12.01
C PRO A 134 -33.62 22.93 11.82
N THR A 135 -34.29 23.38 12.88
CA THR A 135 -35.72 23.71 12.80
C THR A 135 -35.91 24.89 11.84
N GLN A 136 -37.06 24.95 11.15
CA GLN A 136 -37.38 26.03 10.21
C GLN A 136 -37.20 27.43 10.84
N ALA A 137 -37.45 27.56 12.14
CA ALA A 137 -37.23 28.80 12.89
C ALA A 137 -35.75 29.21 13.01
N GLN A 138 -34.81 28.27 13.01
CA GLN A 138 -33.36 28.54 13.01
C GLN A 138 -32.86 28.90 11.61
N LYS A 139 -33.47 28.32 10.56
CA LYS A 139 -33.21 28.67 9.17
C LYS A 139 -33.68 30.11 8.87
N ASP A 140 -34.85 30.48 9.37
CA ASP A 140 -35.41 31.83 9.23
C ASP A 140 -34.63 32.89 10.05
N ALA A 141 -33.99 32.51 11.15
CA ALA A 141 -33.14 33.40 11.96
C ALA A 141 -31.76 33.66 11.31
N MET A 142 -31.22 32.66 10.59
CA MET A 142 -29.96 32.80 9.85
C MET A 142 -30.14 33.67 8.60
N ASP A 143 -31.29 33.57 7.93
CA ASP A 143 -31.65 34.46 6.82
C ASP A 143 -31.91 35.90 7.27
N GLN A 144 -32.25 36.14 8.55
CA GLN A 144 -32.38 37.49 9.12
C GLN A 144 -31.05 38.13 9.54
N ALA A 145 -29.99 37.35 9.76
CA ALA A 145 -28.66 37.86 10.13
C ALA A 145 -27.86 38.40 8.93
N ASN A 146 -28.22 38.02 7.70
CA ASN A 146 -27.57 38.46 6.46
C ASN A 146 -28.29 39.65 5.77
N ALA A 147 -29.31 40.25 6.40
CA ALA A 147 -29.85 41.51 5.94
C ALA A 147 -28.94 42.68 6.41
N PRO A 148 -28.40 43.52 5.51
CA PRO A 148 -27.51 44.62 5.89
C PRO A 148 -28.28 45.68 6.68
N SER A 149 -28.18 45.60 8.01
CA SER A 149 -28.67 46.62 8.94
C SER A 149 -27.69 47.79 8.97
N ALA A 150 -27.99 48.80 8.16
CA ALA A 150 -27.41 50.13 8.29
C ALA A 150 -27.71 50.70 9.69
N THR A 151 -26.70 50.85 10.55
CA THR A 151 -26.42 52.01 11.42
C THR A 151 -25.49 51.67 12.60
N ASN A 152 -24.58 52.62 12.87
CA ASN A 152 -23.98 53.03 14.17
C ASN A 152 -22.44 52.85 14.36
N PRO A 153 -21.75 53.85 15.00
CA PRO A 153 -20.58 54.54 14.46
C PRO A 153 -19.59 55.07 15.55
N PHE A 154 -18.62 54.32 16.08
CA PHE A 154 -17.59 54.88 16.99
C PHE A 154 -16.33 54.00 16.90
N ALA A 155 -15.20 54.46 16.35
CA ALA A 155 -14.14 55.25 17.02
C ALA A 155 -13.41 54.41 18.13
N THR A 156 -12.09 54.34 18.30
CA THR A 156 -10.92 55.10 17.81
C THR A 156 -9.64 54.48 18.42
N GLN A 157 -8.53 54.51 17.67
CA GLN A 157 -7.17 55.01 18.02
C GLN A 157 -6.45 54.56 19.33
N ALA A 158 -5.22 54.02 19.16
CA ALA A 158 -3.95 54.40 19.82
C ALA A 158 -3.09 53.19 20.23
N GLY A 159 -1.96 52.95 19.55
CA GLY A 159 -1.02 51.91 20.00
C GLY A 159 0.27 51.63 19.22
N LEU A 160 0.64 52.37 18.16
CA LEU A 160 1.83 52.00 17.37
C LEU A 160 2.70 53.19 16.95
N THR A 161 3.16 53.97 17.93
CA THR A 161 4.07 55.12 17.74
C THR A 161 5.43 54.90 18.43
N VAL A 162 5.93 53.66 18.45
CA VAL A 162 7.28 53.35 19.00
C VAL A 162 8.18 52.64 17.98
N ALA A 163 7.65 52.16 16.86
CA ALA A 163 8.45 51.52 15.80
C ALA A 163 9.07 52.51 14.79
N THR A 164 8.67 53.79 14.82
CA THR A 164 9.06 54.79 13.80
C THR A 164 10.42 55.46 14.08
N ASP A 165 11.02 55.29 15.26
CA ASP A 165 12.26 55.99 15.63
C ASP A 165 13.57 55.22 15.34
N HIS A 166 13.50 54.02 14.75
CA HIS A 166 14.72 53.22 14.45
C HIS A 166 15.11 53.16 12.96
N ILE A 167 14.29 53.67 12.03
CA ILE A 167 14.51 53.48 10.58
C ILE A 167 14.97 54.77 9.86
N SER A 168 15.05 55.92 10.55
CA SER A 168 15.35 57.21 9.90
C SER A 168 16.81 57.69 9.95
N LYS A 169 17.80 56.81 9.74
CA LYS A 169 19.17 57.25 9.39
C LYS A 169 19.66 56.65 8.07
N THR A 170 19.51 57.46 7.02
CA THR A 170 20.00 57.30 5.64
C THR A 170 21.54 57.44 5.52
N PRO A 171 22.14 57.09 4.36
CA PRO A 171 23.43 56.40 4.26
C PRO A 171 24.59 57.32 3.86
N GLY A 172 25.75 57.10 4.50
CA GLY A 172 27.04 57.67 4.11
C GLY A 172 28.05 56.54 3.88
N ALA A 173 28.59 56.49 2.67
CA ALA A 173 29.59 55.53 2.21
C ALA A 173 30.83 55.48 3.12
N HIS A 174 31.29 54.27 3.45
CA HIS A 174 32.68 54.03 3.85
C HIS A 174 33.24 52.88 3.03
N LEU A 175 34.30 53.17 2.28
CA LEU A 175 35.08 52.23 1.47
C LEU A 175 35.59 51.07 2.34
N ALA A 176 35.47 49.84 1.82
CA ALA A 176 35.86 48.60 2.49
C ALA A 176 37.35 48.49 2.87
N SER A 177 38.19 49.44 2.46
CA SER A 177 39.62 49.49 2.80
C SER A 177 39.92 50.06 4.20
N ALA A 178 38.90 50.41 5.00
CA ALA A 178 39.09 51.11 6.28
C ALA A 178 38.87 50.24 7.55
N ILE A 179 38.56 48.95 7.41
CA ILE A 179 38.35 48.07 8.57
C ILE A 179 39.57 47.17 8.74
N SER A 180 40.52 47.64 9.56
CA SER A 180 41.69 46.90 10.01
C SER A 180 41.35 46.13 11.29
N SER A 181 41.13 44.82 11.19
CA SER A 181 41.08 43.93 12.37
C SER A 181 42.49 43.49 12.74
N VAL A 182 42.90 43.75 13.99
CA VAL A 182 44.15 43.21 14.56
C VAL A 182 43.90 41.74 14.95
N PRO A 183 44.52 40.74 14.29
CA PRO A 183 44.29 39.34 14.63
C PRO A 183 45.12 38.92 15.84
N THR A 184 44.52 38.12 16.72
CA THR A 184 45.22 37.40 17.77
C THR A 184 46.05 36.26 17.17
N ALA A 185 47.35 36.48 17.14
CA ALA A 185 48.48 35.54 17.25
C ALA A 185 48.77 34.44 16.21
N THR A 186 47.95 34.15 15.20
CA THR A 186 48.38 33.13 14.19
C THR A 186 48.06 33.41 12.73
N MET A 187 47.42 34.53 12.39
CA MET A 187 47.18 34.90 10.99
C MET A 187 47.96 36.16 10.63
N ALA A 188 48.76 36.09 9.56
CA ALA A 188 49.47 37.24 9.04
C ALA A 188 48.47 38.33 8.60
N PRO A 189 48.76 39.62 8.84
CA PRO A 189 47.80 40.69 8.58
C PRO A 189 47.66 40.89 7.07
N MET A 190 46.52 40.54 6.52
CA MET A 190 46.11 41.00 5.21
C MET A 190 44.70 41.57 5.28
N ASP A 191 44.41 42.51 4.39
CA ASP A 191 43.10 43.08 4.18
C ASP A 191 42.06 41.99 3.82
N VAL A 192 40.82 42.40 3.56
CA VAL A 192 39.74 41.46 3.18
C VAL A 192 40.13 40.63 1.95
N GLN A 193 40.94 41.19 1.04
CA GLN A 193 41.49 40.48 -0.11
C GLN A 193 42.41 39.34 0.35
N GLY A 194 43.33 39.59 1.29
CA GLY A 194 44.17 38.50 1.78
C GLY A 194 43.49 37.54 2.77
N SER A 195 42.39 37.93 3.42
CA SER A 195 41.55 36.97 4.16
C SER A 195 40.84 36.01 3.21
N LEU A 196 40.44 36.50 2.03
CA LEU A 196 39.87 35.66 0.97
C LEU A 196 40.94 34.77 0.33
N GLU A 197 42.16 35.27 0.13
CA GLU A 197 43.27 34.47 -0.41
C GLU A 197 43.79 33.42 0.58
N ASP A 198 43.77 33.69 1.89
CA ASP A 198 44.09 32.69 2.91
C ASP A 198 43.00 31.62 3.04
N LEU A 199 41.73 32.02 2.94
CA LEU A 199 40.62 31.08 2.88
C LEU A 199 40.72 30.19 1.63
N ASP A 200 41.03 30.76 0.47
CA ASP A 200 41.21 30.04 -0.79
C ASP A 200 42.40 29.06 -0.69
N SER A 201 43.53 29.49 -0.10
CA SER A 201 44.67 28.62 0.15
C SER A 201 44.32 27.45 1.08
N ARG A 202 43.57 27.69 2.17
CA ARG A 202 43.20 26.65 3.12
C ARG A 202 42.18 25.67 2.57
N ILE A 203 41.29 26.13 1.70
CA ILE A 203 40.35 25.26 0.97
C ILE A 203 41.13 24.37 0.00
N ASN A 204 42.07 24.94 -0.75
CA ASN A 204 42.92 24.16 -1.65
C ASN A 204 43.81 23.17 -0.89
N ASP A 205 44.41 23.57 0.23
CA ASP A 205 45.20 22.68 1.10
C ASP A 205 44.35 21.53 1.69
N HIS A 206 43.05 21.76 1.95
CA HIS A 206 42.14 20.70 2.41
C HIS A 206 41.72 19.75 1.27
N LEU A 207 41.58 20.25 0.05
CA LEU A 207 41.25 19.46 -1.13
C LEU A 207 42.45 18.64 -1.65
N ASP A 208 43.68 19.14 -1.45
CA ASP A 208 44.92 18.53 -1.91
C ASP A 208 45.61 17.63 -0.86
N ASP A 209 45.00 17.38 0.32
CA ASP A 209 45.51 16.44 1.34
C ASP A 209 44.91 15.03 1.17
N PRO A 210 45.58 14.11 0.43
CA PRO A 210 45.12 12.73 0.26
C PRO A 210 45.28 11.85 1.52
N VAL A 211 45.80 12.39 2.62
CA VAL A 211 46.01 11.68 3.89
C VAL A 211 45.02 12.17 4.98
N ALA A 212 44.29 13.26 4.71
CA ALA A 212 43.19 13.77 5.53
C ALA A 212 41.83 13.69 4.84
N ALA A 213 41.63 12.68 3.98
CA ALA A 213 40.26 12.25 3.69
C ALA A 213 39.67 11.75 5.02
N HIS A 214 38.71 12.50 5.55
CA HIS A 214 37.98 12.15 6.76
C HIS A 214 37.62 10.65 6.71
N GLU A 215 38.10 9.87 7.68
CA GLU A 215 37.67 8.48 7.84
C GLU A 215 36.14 8.47 7.94
N ALA A 216 35.45 7.42 7.49
CA ALA A 216 33.99 7.39 7.55
C ALA A 216 33.44 7.62 8.97
N SER A 217 34.24 7.38 10.01
CA SER A 217 33.96 7.70 11.41
C SER A 217 33.83 9.20 11.72
N ASP A 218 34.39 10.09 10.88
CA ASP A 218 34.39 11.53 11.10
C ASP A 218 33.18 12.24 10.47
N ILE A 219 32.39 11.52 9.67
CA ILE A 219 31.16 12.03 9.05
C ILE A 219 29.98 11.57 9.90
N ARG A 220 29.41 12.50 10.69
CA ARG A 220 28.20 12.26 11.47
C ARG A 220 26.99 12.14 10.53
N TYR A 221 26.31 11.00 10.62
CA TYR A 221 25.02 10.78 9.99
C TYR A 221 23.93 11.31 10.94
N ASP A 222 23.23 12.38 10.56
CA ASP A 222 22.08 12.91 11.30
C ASP A 222 20.84 12.74 10.43
N ASP A 223 20.22 11.57 10.51
CA ASP A 223 18.97 11.30 9.84
C ASP A 223 17.91 10.89 10.85
N ALA A 224 17.19 11.91 11.34
CA ALA A 224 16.01 11.75 12.19
C ALA A 224 14.85 10.99 11.51
N ALA A 225 14.96 10.63 10.22
CA ALA A 225 13.97 9.83 9.50
C ALA A 225 14.36 8.35 9.33
N SER A 226 15.63 7.97 9.53
CA SER A 226 16.04 6.57 9.51
C SER A 226 15.93 5.96 10.92
N ALA A 227 15.33 4.78 11.05
CA ALA A 227 15.19 4.08 12.32
C ALA A 227 16.51 3.44 12.83
N LEU A 228 17.67 3.91 12.34
CA LEU A 228 18.99 3.36 12.63
C LEU A 228 19.64 4.13 13.79
N ASN A 229 20.16 3.43 14.78
CA ASN A 229 20.61 3.99 16.06
C ASN A 229 22.12 4.33 16.07
N VAL A 230 22.65 4.75 14.92
CA VAL A 230 24.09 4.84 14.67
C VAL A 230 24.55 6.28 14.43
N VAL A 231 25.68 6.61 15.08
CA VAL A 231 26.16 7.99 15.27
C VAL A 231 27.21 8.44 14.26
N ASP A 232 27.69 7.52 13.42
CA ASP A 232 28.63 7.80 12.34
C ASP A 232 28.41 6.85 11.14
N VAL A 233 28.95 7.25 9.99
CA VAL A 233 28.77 6.51 8.73
C VAL A 233 29.43 5.13 8.80
N GLN A 234 30.49 4.93 9.59
CA GLN A 234 31.10 3.61 9.74
C GLN A 234 30.17 2.65 10.49
N ALA A 235 29.51 3.11 11.55
CA ALA A 235 28.53 2.32 12.29
C ALA A 235 27.27 2.04 11.46
N ALA A 236 26.83 2.99 10.62
CA ALA A 236 25.77 2.75 9.65
C ALA A 236 26.17 1.73 8.58
N ILE A 237 27.42 1.77 8.09
CA ILE A 237 27.96 0.76 7.18
C ILE A 237 28.06 -0.59 7.88
N ASP A 238 28.49 -0.64 9.14
CA ASP A 238 28.62 -1.88 9.91
C ASP A 238 27.24 -2.50 10.20
N GLU A 239 26.23 -1.69 10.55
CA GLU A 239 24.85 -2.13 10.74
C GLU A 239 24.20 -2.58 9.43
N LEU A 240 24.44 -1.86 8.32
CA LEU A 240 24.00 -2.27 6.99
C LEU A 240 24.72 -3.53 6.50
N SER A 241 26.00 -3.70 6.84
CA SER A 241 26.77 -4.91 6.51
C SER A 241 26.31 -6.11 7.34
N ALA A 242 25.96 -5.91 8.60
CA ALA A 242 25.36 -6.93 9.46
C ALA A 242 23.95 -7.31 8.96
N ALA A 243 23.15 -6.33 8.54
CA ALA A 243 21.85 -6.56 7.92
C ALA A 243 21.96 -7.26 6.55
N ALA A 244 22.98 -6.93 5.75
CA ALA A 244 23.26 -7.59 4.48
C ALA A 244 23.73 -9.05 4.67
N VAL A 245 24.49 -9.34 5.74
CA VAL A 245 24.84 -10.72 6.13
C VAL A 245 23.61 -11.50 6.62
N ILE A 246 22.65 -10.84 7.28
CA ILE A 246 21.38 -11.47 7.66
C ILE A 246 20.51 -11.75 6.42
N LEU A 247 20.51 -10.88 5.40
CA LEU A 247 19.79 -11.13 4.15
C LEU A 247 20.41 -12.24 3.29
N ASP A 248 21.74 -12.43 3.32
CA ASP A 248 22.40 -13.55 2.62
C ASP A 248 22.17 -14.88 3.36
N ALA A 249 22.14 -14.86 4.71
CA ALA A 249 21.77 -16.00 5.53
C ALA A 249 20.29 -16.38 5.37
N ASP A 250 19.38 -15.40 5.34
CA ASP A 250 17.92 -15.63 5.24
C ASP A 250 17.47 -16.08 3.84
N VAL A 251 18.31 -15.94 2.82
CA VAL A 251 18.11 -16.58 1.51
C VAL A 251 18.71 -17.99 1.49
N SER A 252 19.78 -18.28 2.26
CA SER A 252 20.28 -19.65 2.44
C SER A 252 19.38 -20.53 3.35
N PHE A 253 18.49 -19.92 4.14
CA PHE A 253 17.41 -20.62 4.84
C PHE A 253 16.22 -21.02 3.91
N ARG A 254 16.29 -20.74 2.61
CA ARG A 254 15.23 -21.06 1.64
C ARG A 254 15.55 -22.32 0.83
N GLU A 255 15.30 -23.45 1.46
CA GLU A 255 14.76 -24.73 0.95
C GLU A 255 15.36 -25.88 1.77
N SER A 256 14.49 -26.63 2.46
CA SER A 256 14.90 -27.78 3.29
C SER A 256 15.58 -28.83 2.43
N ALA A 257 16.91 -28.84 2.34
CA ALA A 257 17.64 -29.85 1.59
C ALA A 257 17.29 -31.26 2.11
N ILE A 258 17.07 -32.21 1.19
CA ILE A 258 16.68 -33.59 1.51
C ILE A 258 17.79 -34.56 1.12
N SER A 259 18.05 -35.55 1.98
CA SER A 259 18.84 -36.72 1.60
C SER A 259 18.28 -37.33 0.32
N GLY A 260 19.13 -37.49 -0.69
CA GLY A 260 18.66 -37.76 -2.04
C GLY A 260 19.71 -38.36 -2.97
N LEU A 261 19.22 -39.02 -4.02
CA LEU A 261 19.99 -39.59 -5.10
C LEU A 261 20.50 -38.48 -6.03
N GLU A 262 21.77 -38.51 -6.41
CA GLU A 262 22.32 -37.63 -7.44
C GLU A 262 22.31 -38.33 -8.81
N GLN A 263 22.77 -39.59 -8.85
CA GLN A 263 22.86 -40.37 -10.09
C GLN A 263 22.84 -41.89 -9.81
N GLY A 264 22.25 -42.65 -10.74
CA GLY A 264 22.27 -44.12 -10.70
C GLY A 264 21.11 -44.70 -9.88
N GLY A 265 21.39 -45.72 -9.05
CA GLY A 265 20.45 -46.21 -8.02
C GLY A 265 19.16 -46.88 -8.55
N GLY A 266 19.14 -47.30 -9.82
CA GLY A 266 18.00 -48.00 -10.40
C GLY A 266 17.75 -49.36 -9.73
N LEU A 267 16.48 -49.76 -9.66
CA LEU A 267 16.04 -51.04 -9.13
C LEU A 267 15.49 -51.93 -10.26
N SER A 268 15.88 -53.21 -10.26
CA SER A 268 15.29 -54.22 -11.14
C SER A 268 15.12 -55.56 -10.42
N GLY A 269 14.13 -56.36 -10.82
CA GLY A 269 13.93 -57.71 -10.28
C GLY A 269 14.89 -58.70 -10.94
N ASN A 270 15.55 -59.54 -10.14
CA ASN A 270 16.50 -60.56 -10.61
C ASN A 270 16.24 -61.91 -9.91
N GLY A 271 15.04 -62.45 -10.08
CA GLY A 271 14.61 -63.73 -9.51
C GLY A 271 13.33 -63.63 -8.70
N ALA A 272 12.98 -64.70 -7.97
CA ALA A 272 11.78 -64.74 -7.15
C ALA A 272 11.90 -63.86 -5.89
N THR A 273 13.08 -63.76 -5.27
CA THR A 273 13.27 -63.03 -4.00
C THR A 273 14.32 -61.93 -4.08
N ALA A 274 15.09 -61.86 -5.17
CA ALA A 274 16.24 -60.98 -5.29
C ALA A 274 16.02 -59.81 -6.26
N ILE A 275 16.57 -58.65 -5.90
CA ILE A 275 16.65 -57.46 -6.73
C ILE A 275 18.10 -57.12 -7.07
N THR A 276 18.28 -56.40 -8.16
CA THR A 276 19.52 -55.70 -8.50
C THR A 276 19.34 -54.22 -8.18
N VAL A 277 20.27 -53.68 -7.38
CA VAL A 277 20.44 -52.24 -7.15
C VAL A 277 21.61 -51.79 -7.99
N GLU A 278 21.36 -50.93 -8.98
CA GLU A 278 22.40 -50.39 -9.85
C GLU A 278 23.36 -49.47 -9.09
N ALA A 279 24.61 -49.37 -9.56
CA ALA A 279 25.59 -48.45 -9.01
C ALA A 279 25.06 -47.01 -9.02
N GLY A 280 25.45 -46.21 -8.04
CA GLY A 280 25.00 -44.82 -7.92
C GLY A 280 25.72 -44.04 -6.83
N ASN A 281 25.35 -42.77 -6.74
CA ASN A 281 25.78 -41.84 -5.72
C ASN A 281 24.62 -40.92 -5.33
N GLY A 282 24.66 -40.46 -4.10
CA GLY A 282 23.74 -39.49 -3.55
C GLY A 282 24.33 -38.87 -2.29
N GLU A 283 23.54 -38.06 -1.61
CA GLU A 283 23.94 -37.38 -0.39
C GLU A 283 22.92 -37.64 0.73
N ILE A 284 23.42 -37.71 1.96
CA ILE A 284 22.62 -37.70 3.17
C ILE A 284 22.85 -36.38 3.88
N ILE A 285 21.78 -35.64 4.13
CA ILE A 285 21.83 -34.32 4.75
C ILE A 285 21.40 -34.45 6.20
N ASP A 286 22.31 -34.14 7.11
CA ASP A 286 22.03 -34.07 8.53
C ASP A 286 21.35 -32.73 8.86
N SER A 287 20.03 -32.70 8.68
CA SER A 287 19.22 -31.53 8.95
C SER A 287 18.86 -31.34 10.44
N TYR A 288 19.43 -32.13 11.36
CA TYR A 288 18.97 -32.17 12.76
C TYR A 288 20.08 -32.06 13.81
N SER A 289 21.32 -32.46 13.52
CA SER A 289 22.43 -32.31 14.48
C SER A 289 22.86 -30.86 14.60
N ASP A 290 22.89 -30.13 13.49
CA ASP A 290 23.12 -28.68 13.45
C ASP A 290 22.23 -28.05 12.36
N PRO A 291 21.07 -27.48 12.73
CA PRO A 291 20.16 -26.87 11.75
C PRO A 291 20.74 -25.62 11.08
N GLU A 292 21.76 -24.98 11.68
CA GLU A 292 22.41 -23.78 11.15
C GLU A 292 23.58 -24.13 10.22
N ASP A 293 24.13 -25.34 10.32
CA ASP A 293 25.22 -25.87 9.49
C ASP A 293 24.93 -27.33 9.10
N GLN A 294 24.05 -27.52 8.12
CA GLN A 294 23.62 -28.86 7.70
C GLN A 294 24.79 -29.62 7.09
N ALA A 295 25.26 -30.66 7.77
CA ALA A 295 26.34 -31.50 7.27
C ALA A 295 25.84 -32.40 6.12
N THR A 296 26.47 -32.31 4.96
CA THR A 296 26.25 -33.19 3.82
C THR A 296 27.24 -34.36 3.84
N ILE A 297 26.74 -35.59 3.70
CA ILE A 297 27.55 -36.79 3.58
C ILE A 297 27.35 -37.41 2.19
N ASP A 298 28.39 -37.35 1.35
CA ASP A 298 28.39 -38.01 0.05
C ASP A 298 28.47 -39.53 0.22
N VAL A 299 27.55 -40.24 -0.42
CA VAL A 299 27.47 -41.71 -0.40
C VAL A 299 27.58 -42.22 -1.84
N SER A 300 28.49 -43.17 -2.08
CA SER A 300 28.62 -43.87 -3.35
C SER A 300 28.57 -45.37 -3.15
N TRP A 301 27.92 -46.09 -4.05
CA TRP A 301 27.81 -47.55 -4.00
C TRP A 301 28.01 -48.19 -5.38
N ILE A 302 28.51 -49.42 -5.36
CA ILE A 302 28.59 -50.27 -6.54
C ILE A 302 27.27 -51.02 -6.76
N GLN A 303 27.11 -51.63 -7.93
CA GLN A 303 25.97 -52.50 -8.19
C GLN A 303 25.92 -53.65 -7.18
N GLN A 304 24.74 -53.91 -6.61
CA GLN A 304 24.51 -54.92 -5.58
C GLN A 304 23.36 -55.85 -5.99
N THR A 305 23.48 -57.14 -5.67
CA THR A 305 22.35 -58.08 -5.71
C THR A 305 21.88 -58.29 -4.27
N TYR A 306 20.60 -58.03 -4.01
CA TYR A 306 20.02 -58.04 -2.67
C TYR A 306 18.82 -59.00 -2.62
N ASP A 307 18.93 -60.05 -1.82
CA ASP A 307 17.83 -60.99 -1.59
C ASP A 307 16.94 -60.48 -0.46
N LEU A 308 15.70 -60.11 -0.80
CA LEU A 308 14.75 -59.55 0.16
C LEU A 308 14.31 -60.59 1.17
N LEU A 309 14.10 -61.84 0.78
CA LEU A 309 13.66 -62.88 1.71
C LEU A 309 14.75 -63.19 2.73
N ALA A 310 16.01 -63.28 2.28
CA ALA A 310 17.16 -63.53 3.15
C ALA A 310 17.40 -62.40 4.17
N ASN A 311 16.96 -61.18 3.86
CA ASN A 311 17.15 -59.99 4.70
C ASN A 311 15.85 -59.47 5.34
N ALA A 312 14.88 -60.36 5.57
CA ALA A 312 13.58 -60.03 6.20
C ALA A 312 12.80 -58.89 5.50
N GLY A 313 13.07 -58.69 4.22
CA GLY A 313 12.36 -57.80 3.29
C GLY A 313 11.07 -58.38 2.74
N MET A 314 10.70 -59.61 3.10
CA MET A 314 9.44 -60.23 2.71
C MET A 314 8.73 -60.88 3.92
N PRO A 315 8.34 -60.10 4.94
CA PRO A 315 7.75 -60.65 6.16
C PRO A 315 6.39 -61.32 5.93
N VAL A 316 5.68 -60.97 4.85
CA VAL A 316 4.41 -61.59 4.48
C VAL A 316 4.69 -62.91 3.75
N VAL A 317 4.45 -64.04 4.43
CA VAL A 317 4.69 -65.39 3.89
C VAL A 317 3.66 -65.77 2.84
N THR A 318 2.41 -65.41 3.10
CA THR A 318 1.27 -65.63 2.20
C THR A 318 0.51 -64.33 2.06
N GLY A 319 0.20 -63.93 0.83
CA GLY A 319 -0.41 -62.65 0.54
C GLY A 319 0.54 -61.65 -0.13
N LEU A 320 0.08 -60.41 -0.20
CA LEU A 320 0.79 -59.31 -0.83
C LEU A 320 1.69 -58.61 0.18
N GLY A 321 2.82 -58.05 -0.27
CA GLY A 321 3.59 -57.10 0.51
C GLY A 321 4.37 -56.12 -0.37
N ILE A 322 4.72 -54.98 0.21
CA ILE A 322 5.51 -53.93 -0.44
C ILE A 322 6.66 -53.57 0.48
N THR A 323 7.88 -53.45 -0.05
CA THR A 323 9.08 -53.12 0.71
C THR A 323 9.82 -51.97 0.07
N ASP A 324 10.05 -50.91 0.84
CA ASP A 324 10.87 -49.78 0.41
C ASP A 324 12.36 -50.16 0.46
N ILE A 325 13.11 -49.69 -0.52
CA ILE A 325 14.54 -49.93 -0.69
C ILE A 325 15.28 -48.60 -0.68
N GLY A 326 16.41 -48.56 0.02
CA GLY A 326 17.26 -47.39 0.15
C GLY A 326 18.71 -47.75 0.39
N ILE A 327 19.55 -46.73 0.50
CA ILE A 327 20.99 -46.85 0.75
C ILE A 327 21.32 -46.11 2.04
N ASP A 328 22.10 -46.74 2.93
CA ASP A 328 22.62 -46.11 4.14
C ASP A 328 23.89 -45.29 3.89
N VAL A 329 24.37 -44.61 4.93
CA VAL A 329 25.60 -43.80 4.91
C VAL A 329 26.86 -44.57 4.46
N ASN A 330 26.84 -45.90 4.50
CA ASN A 330 27.97 -46.74 4.10
C ASN A 330 27.83 -47.28 2.66
N GLY A 331 26.79 -46.89 1.92
CA GLY A 331 26.52 -47.41 0.58
C GLY A 331 25.88 -48.80 0.57
N LEU A 332 25.34 -49.26 1.70
CA LEU A 332 24.71 -50.59 1.82
C LEU A 332 23.19 -50.50 1.60
N VAL A 333 22.64 -51.54 0.97
CA VAL A 333 21.19 -51.65 0.75
C VAL A 333 20.46 -51.88 2.08
N VAL A 334 19.43 -51.06 2.33
CA VAL A 334 18.51 -51.19 3.45
C VAL A 334 17.10 -51.40 2.92
N ASN A 335 16.37 -52.33 3.53
CA ASN A 335 14.96 -52.59 3.23
C ASN A 335 14.05 -52.23 4.42
N ALA A 336 12.85 -51.72 4.12
CA ALA A 336 11.83 -51.41 5.11
C ALA A 336 10.46 -51.95 4.66
N PRO A 337 10.04 -53.14 5.14
CA PRO A 337 8.76 -53.75 4.75
C PRO A 337 7.50 -52.95 5.14
N ASN A 338 7.61 -52.06 6.12
CA ASN A 338 6.51 -51.17 6.53
C ASN A 338 6.74 -49.73 6.04
N GLY A 339 7.62 -49.56 5.05
CA GLY A 339 8.12 -48.27 4.59
C GLY A 339 9.11 -47.62 5.56
N PHE A 340 9.82 -46.61 5.08
CA PHE A 340 10.77 -45.86 5.92
C PHE A 340 10.06 -45.00 6.96
N SER A 341 10.48 -45.16 8.22
CA SER A 341 10.14 -44.24 9.32
C SER A 341 10.67 -42.84 9.05
N SER A 342 10.15 -41.82 9.75
CA SER A 342 10.61 -40.44 9.59
C SER A 342 12.10 -40.27 9.88
N ALA A 343 12.69 -41.07 10.78
CA ALA A 343 14.12 -41.07 11.03
C ALA A 343 14.89 -41.67 9.84
N GLN A 344 14.47 -42.85 9.37
CA GLN A 344 15.09 -43.49 8.21
C GLN A 344 15.00 -42.67 6.92
N ARG A 345 13.97 -41.83 6.75
CA ARG A 345 13.88 -40.91 5.60
C ARG A 345 14.92 -39.79 5.62
N ARG A 346 15.47 -39.48 6.80
CA ARG A 346 16.58 -38.52 6.94
C ARG A 346 17.92 -39.23 6.76
N ASP A 347 18.02 -40.45 7.29
CA ASP A 347 19.30 -41.17 7.37
C ASP A 347 19.59 -42.08 6.16
N LEU A 348 18.66 -42.20 5.20
CA LEU A 348 18.78 -43.08 4.03
C LEU A 348 18.45 -42.36 2.72
N ILE A 349 19.14 -42.74 1.66
CA ILE A 349 18.78 -42.36 0.28
C ILE A 349 17.71 -43.35 -0.22
N LYS A 350 16.46 -42.92 -0.37
CA LYS A 350 15.39 -43.76 -0.93
C LYS A 350 15.64 -44.01 -2.42
N LEU A 351 15.54 -45.28 -2.85
CA LEU A 351 15.68 -45.69 -4.25
C LEU A 351 14.35 -46.09 -4.90
N GLY A 352 13.43 -46.67 -4.14
CA GLY A 352 12.15 -47.12 -4.68
C GLY A 352 11.48 -48.17 -3.81
N SER A 353 10.61 -48.99 -4.40
CA SER A 353 9.81 -49.99 -3.69
C SER A 353 9.68 -51.28 -4.51
N VAL A 354 9.55 -52.41 -3.82
CA VAL A 354 9.40 -53.75 -4.41
C VAL A 354 8.09 -54.36 -3.92
N GLN A 355 7.24 -54.78 -4.85
CA GLN A 355 6.03 -55.53 -4.59
C GLN A 355 6.31 -57.03 -4.74
N TYR A 356 5.80 -57.82 -3.80
CA TYR A 356 5.89 -59.27 -3.83
C TYR A 356 4.57 -59.90 -3.40
N GLN A 357 4.31 -61.11 -3.86
CA GLN A 357 3.18 -61.93 -3.49
C GLN A 357 3.68 -63.33 -3.13
N ASP A 358 3.26 -63.87 -1.97
CA ASP A 358 3.66 -65.21 -1.50
C ASP A 358 5.20 -65.38 -1.54
N GLN A 359 5.91 -64.32 -1.14
CA GLN A 359 7.38 -64.19 -1.18
C GLN A 359 8.01 -64.30 -2.59
N VAL A 360 7.25 -63.97 -3.63
CA VAL A 360 7.72 -63.86 -5.02
C VAL A 360 7.56 -62.42 -5.49
N ILE A 361 8.64 -61.78 -5.96
CA ILE A 361 8.61 -60.43 -6.53
C ILE A 361 7.66 -60.41 -7.73
N THR A 362 6.66 -59.55 -7.68
CA THR A 362 5.69 -59.32 -8.77
C THR A 362 5.92 -57.99 -9.47
N GLY A 363 6.58 -57.03 -8.82
CA GLY A 363 6.95 -55.77 -9.45
C GLY A 363 8.01 -54.98 -8.70
N VAL A 364 8.76 -54.16 -9.44
CA VAL A 364 9.81 -53.30 -8.91
C VAL A 364 9.61 -51.90 -9.47
N LEU A 365 9.56 -50.90 -8.60
CA LEU A 365 9.43 -49.50 -8.96
C LEU A 365 10.67 -48.73 -8.50
N THR A 366 11.41 -48.15 -9.45
CA THR A 366 12.45 -47.16 -9.17
C THR A 366 11.77 -45.81 -8.96
N ALA A 367 11.80 -45.30 -7.72
CA ALA A 367 11.17 -44.04 -7.32
C ALA A 367 12.01 -43.33 -6.25
N PRO A 368 13.19 -42.81 -6.63
CA PRO A 368 14.11 -42.19 -5.68
C PRO A 368 13.66 -40.78 -5.30
N VAL A 369 14.12 -40.31 -4.15
CA VAL A 369 14.13 -38.87 -3.85
C VAL A 369 15.42 -38.31 -4.40
N VAL A 370 15.39 -37.30 -5.27
CA VAL A 370 16.60 -36.74 -5.89
C VAL A 370 17.13 -35.58 -5.05
N SER A 371 18.45 -35.46 -4.96
CA SER A 371 19.11 -34.34 -4.27
C SER A 371 18.63 -33.00 -4.84
N ASN A 372 18.48 -32.00 -3.96
CA ASN A 372 18.07 -30.63 -4.29
C ASN A 372 16.74 -30.54 -5.08
N GLN A 373 15.86 -31.52 -4.92
CA GLN A 373 14.59 -31.55 -5.63
C GLN A 373 13.51 -30.71 -4.94
N VAL A 374 13.78 -30.16 -3.76
CA VAL A 374 12.78 -29.68 -2.78
C VAL A 374 11.86 -28.61 -3.37
N GLY A 375 12.40 -27.57 -3.99
CA GLY A 375 11.63 -26.54 -4.68
C GLY A 375 10.79 -27.08 -5.83
N ASN A 376 11.34 -27.99 -6.65
CA ASN A 376 10.59 -28.64 -7.73
C ASN A 376 9.51 -29.58 -7.19
N THR A 377 9.78 -30.36 -6.15
CA THR A 377 8.76 -31.19 -5.49
C THR A 377 7.68 -30.35 -4.85
N LEU A 378 7.99 -29.17 -4.30
CA LEU A 378 6.99 -28.28 -3.72
C LEU A 378 6.17 -27.61 -4.81
N LEU A 379 6.78 -27.15 -5.90
CA LEU A 379 6.09 -26.60 -7.08
C LEU A 379 5.21 -27.64 -7.78
N ASP A 380 5.75 -28.83 -8.06
CA ASP A 380 5.01 -29.96 -8.60
C ASP A 380 3.91 -30.39 -7.62
N LEU A 381 4.17 -30.36 -6.32
CA LEU A 381 3.15 -30.63 -5.31
C LEU A 381 2.10 -29.52 -5.32
N ILE A 382 2.45 -28.24 -5.47
CA ILE A 382 1.52 -27.09 -5.56
C ILE A 382 0.60 -27.24 -6.77
N ASP A 383 1.14 -27.61 -7.92
CA ASP A 383 0.33 -27.91 -9.11
C ASP A 383 -0.60 -29.12 -8.90
N TYR A 384 -0.35 -29.92 -7.85
CA TYR A 384 -1.10 -31.10 -7.42
C TYR A 384 -1.63 -30.98 -5.96
N ILE A 385 -1.75 -29.75 -5.41
CA ILE A 385 -1.98 -29.49 -3.96
C ILE A 385 -3.43 -29.69 -3.55
N GLU A 386 -4.39 -29.39 -4.44
CA GLU A 386 -5.77 -29.77 -4.16
C GLU A 386 -5.74 -31.28 -3.94
N LEU A 387 -6.17 -31.76 -2.76
CA LEU A 387 -6.13 -33.18 -2.44
C LEU A 387 -6.68 -34.00 -3.63
N GLY A 388 -7.76 -33.47 -4.24
CA GLY A 388 -8.37 -33.89 -5.50
C GLY A 388 -7.46 -34.09 -6.72
N SER A 389 -6.22 -33.65 -6.73
CA SER A 389 -5.42 -33.43 -7.94
C SER A 389 -4.13 -34.24 -8.02
N ARG A 390 -3.77 -35.04 -7.00
CA ARG A 390 -2.62 -35.97 -7.05
C ARG A 390 -2.70 -36.97 -8.20
N ILE A 391 -3.92 -37.21 -8.69
CA ILE A 391 -4.24 -37.99 -9.87
C ILE A 391 -4.98 -37.06 -10.84
N LYS A 392 -4.55 -36.97 -12.10
CA LYS A 392 -5.20 -36.16 -13.13
C LYS A 392 -5.59 -37.00 -14.32
N GLY A 393 -6.83 -36.85 -14.79
CA GLY A 393 -7.33 -37.47 -16.02
C GLY A 393 -7.64 -38.96 -15.93
N MET A 394 -7.42 -39.60 -14.77
CA MET A 394 -7.80 -41.00 -14.56
C MET A 394 -9.27 -41.05 -14.19
N VAL A 395 -10.09 -41.64 -15.06
CA VAL A 395 -11.53 -41.81 -14.83
C VAL A 395 -11.84 -43.30 -14.82
N LEU A 396 -12.42 -43.81 -13.73
CA LEU A 396 -12.94 -45.17 -13.66
C LEU A 396 -14.36 -45.19 -14.23
N ARG A 397 -14.60 -46.10 -15.16
CA ARG A 397 -15.86 -46.17 -15.91
C ARG A 397 -16.36 -47.60 -15.98
N PRO A 398 -17.68 -47.84 -15.90
CA PRO A 398 -18.23 -49.10 -16.31
C PRO A 398 -17.96 -49.33 -17.81
N THR A 399 -17.77 -50.58 -18.18
CA THR A 399 -17.78 -50.96 -19.59
C THR A 399 -19.17 -50.78 -20.18
N ASP A 400 -19.24 -50.66 -21.50
CA ASP A 400 -20.49 -50.47 -22.22
C ASP A 400 -21.54 -51.54 -21.85
N VAL A 401 -22.79 -51.12 -21.74
CA VAL A 401 -23.95 -51.93 -21.31
C VAL A 401 -24.22 -53.13 -22.23
N SER A 402 -23.59 -53.15 -23.41
CA SER A 402 -23.65 -54.25 -24.37
C SER A 402 -22.95 -55.54 -23.91
N LEU A 403 -22.10 -55.49 -22.87
CA LEU A 403 -21.39 -56.66 -22.34
C LEU A 403 -22.16 -57.47 -21.28
N ALA A 404 -23.31 -56.98 -20.77
CA ALA A 404 -24.14 -57.66 -19.76
C ALA A 404 -23.39 -58.19 -18.51
N GLU A 405 -22.27 -57.56 -18.14
CA GLU A 405 -21.44 -57.91 -17.01
C GLU A 405 -21.07 -56.64 -16.22
N LEU A 406 -20.93 -56.76 -14.89
CA LEU A 406 -20.45 -55.67 -14.03
C LEU A 406 -18.92 -55.53 -14.14
N SER A 407 -18.44 -55.24 -15.34
CA SER A 407 -17.02 -55.00 -15.62
C SER A 407 -16.74 -53.52 -15.83
N MET A 408 -15.48 -53.12 -15.75
CA MET A 408 -15.06 -51.73 -15.77
C MET A 408 -13.73 -51.52 -16.50
N TRP A 409 -13.45 -50.29 -16.85
CA TRP A 409 -12.23 -49.84 -17.51
C TRP A 409 -11.84 -48.47 -16.99
N ARG A 410 -10.60 -48.05 -17.24
CA ARG A 410 -10.08 -46.76 -16.78
C ARG A 410 -9.38 -46.01 -17.90
N ASP A 411 -9.65 -44.71 -18.01
CA ASP A 411 -8.91 -43.79 -18.87
C ASP A 411 -7.41 -43.71 -18.51
N SER A 412 -6.59 -43.20 -19.43
CA SER A 412 -5.21 -42.82 -19.13
C SER A 412 -5.17 -41.54 -18.30
N GLY A 413 -4.19 -41.38 -17.43
CA GLY A 413 -3.97 -40.13 -16.72
C GLY A 413 -2.55 -40.00 -16.21
N SER A 414 -2.37 -39.22 -15.15
CA SER A 414 -1.08 -39.04 -14.49
C SER A 414 -1.25 -39.06 -12.97
N ILE A 415 -0.21 -39.50 -12.27
CA ILE A 415 -0.16 -39.48 -10.81
C ILE A 415 1.15 -38.83 -10.33
N PHE A 416 1.05 -38.00 -9.30
CA PHE A 416 2.20 -37.47 -8.59
C PHE A 416 2.76 -38.51 -7.62
N ILE A 417 3.95 -39.02 -7.91
CA ILE A 417 4.74 -39.91 -7.05
C ILE A 417 6.17 -39.39 -7.08
N VAL A 418 6.72 -39.00 -5.93
CA VAL A 418 8.09 -38.48 -5.86
C VAL A 418 9.07 -39.49 -6.47
N GLY A 419 9.78 -39.08 -7.52
CA GLY A 419 10.69 -39.92 -8.30
C GLY A 419 10.04 -41.03 -9.12
N GLY A 420 8.72 -41.19 -9.10
CA GLY A 420 8.02 -42.30 -9.76
C GLY A 420 8.19 -42.35 -11.28
N ASN A 421 8.62 -41.25 -11.89
CA ASN A 421 8.91 -41.15 -13.32
C ASN A 421 10.43 -40.99 -13.61
N TYR A 422 11.29 -41.07 -12.59
CA TYR A 422 12.74 -40.87 -12.70
C TYR A 422 13.39 -41.78 -13.77
N ALA A 423 12.95 -43.03 -13.85
CA ALA A 423 13.48 -43.99 -14.82
C ALA A 423 13.05 -43.71 -16.28
N VAL A 424 12.03 -42.87 -16.49
CA VAL A 424 11.42 -42.60 -17.81
C VAL A 424 11.72 -41.16 -18.27
N ALA A 425 11.47 -40.16 -17.43
CA ALA A 425 11.71 -38.75 -17.73
C ALA A 425 12.31 -38.01 -16.53
N LYS A 426 13.61 -37.73 -16.59
CA LYS A 426 14.35 -37.06 -15.49
C LYS A 426 13.96 -35.59 -15.27
N ASN A 427 13.42 -34.94 -16.30
CA ASN A 427 12.96 -33.56 -16.25
C ASN A 427 11.53 -33.41 -15.70
N ASP A 428 10.79 -34.51 -15.58
CA ASP A 428 9.46 -34.59 -14.98
C ASP A 428 9.38 -35.84 -14.11
N GLN A 429 10.32 -35.92 -13.16
CA GLN A 429 10.60 -37.13 -12.41
C GLN A 429 9.51 -37.48 -11.38
N ASN A 430 8.63 -36.53 -11.05
CA ASN A 430 7.58 -36.69 -10.05
C ASN A 430 6.20 -37.01 -10.63
N VAL A 431 5.95 -36.73 -11.90
CA VAL A 431 4.65 -36.99 -12.53
C VAL A 431 4.76 -38.22 -13.41
N ARG A 432 4.14 -39.32 -12.98
CA ARG A 432 4.12 -40.56 -13.74
C ARG A 432 2.86 -40.67 -14.57
N ALA A 433 3.02 -40.87 -15.87
CA ALA A 433 1.89 -41.21 -16.75
C ALA A 433 1.38 -42.63 -16.44
N ILE A 434 0.07 -42.75 -16.31
CA ILE A 434 -0.65 -44.00 -16.13
C ILE A 434 -1.43 -44.29 -17.41
N VAL A 435 -1.08 -45.39 -18.07
CA VAL A 435 -1.73 -45.81 -19.32
C VAL A 435 -3.17 -46.27 -19.08
N ALA A 436 -4.06 -46.15 -20.06
CA ALA A 436 -5.43 -46.64 -19.92
C ALA A 436 -5.45 -48.16 -19.59
N ALA A 437 -6.38 -48.56 -18.72
CA ALA A 437 -6.58 -49.96 -18.36
C ALA A 437 -7.91 -50.44 -18.94
N GLY A 438 -7.84 -51.13 -20.08
CA GLY A 438 -9.02 -51.47 -20.87
C GLY A 438 -9.53 -50.30 -21.72
N THR A 439 -10.73 -50.46 -22.27
CA THR A 439 -11.50 -49.48 -23.04
C THR A 439 -12.98 -49.68 -22.76
N ALA A 440 -13.86 -48.81 -23.28
CA ALA A 440 -15.31 -48.98 -23.17
C ALA A 440 -15.83 -50.36 -23.63
N LEU A 441 -15.11 -51.04 -24.54
CA LEU A 441 -15.48 -52.35 -25.07
C LEU A 441 -14.61 -53.51 -24.57
N VAL A 442 -13.54 -53.21 -23.82
CA VAL A 442 -12.57 -54.21 -23.35
C VAL A 442 -12.34 -53.90 -21.87
N PRO A 443 -12.96 -54.62 -20.92
CA PRO A 443 -12.68 -54.39 -19.51
C PRO A 443 -11.20 -54.62 -19.22
N PHE A 444 -10.71 -54.06 -18.12
CA PHE A 444 -9.40 -54.50 -17.70
C PHE A 444 -9.44 -55.99 -17.28
N ALA A 445 -8.39 -56.72 -17.66
CA ALA A 445 -8.43 -58.18 -17.74
C ALA A 445 -8.81 -58.85 -16.42
N ASP A 446 -8.29 -58.34 -15.30
CA ASP A 446 -8.41 -58.98 -13.99
C ASP A 446 -8.17 -57.99 -12.85
N PHE A 447 -8.85 -58.20 -11.72
CA PHE A 447 -8.53 -57.66 -10.41
C PHE A 447 -8.56 -58.77 -9.37
N TYR A 448 -7.69 -58.68 -8.37
CA TYR A 448 -7.53 -59.72 -7.36
C TYR A 448 -8.32 -59.39 -6.10
N PRO A 449 -9.31 -60.23 -5.74
CA PRO A 449 -9.96 -60.11 -4.44
C PRO A 449 -8.96 -60.25 -3.29
N ILE A 450 -9.11 -59.36 -2.31
CA ILE A 450 -8.41 -59.45 -1.03
C ILE A 450 -9.43 -59.81 0.05
N LEU A 451 -9.10 -60.84 0.85
CA LEU A 451 -9.68 -61.08 2.15
C LEU A 451 -8.69 -60.62 3.22
N TYR A 452 -9.20 -59.96 4.27
CA TYR A 452 -8.38 -59.46 5.36
C TYR A 452 -8.84 -60.05 6.70
N ASN A 453 -8.00 -60.91 7.29
CA ASN A 453 -8.27 -61.55 8.57
C ASN A 453 -7.20 -61.22 9.60
N ASN A 454 -7.51 -60.33 10.56
CA ASN A 454 -6.68 -60.06 11.73
C ASN A 454 -5.17 -59.90 11.41
N GLY A 455 -4.84 -59.14 10.36
CA GLY A 455 -3.46 -58.87 9.95
C GLY A 455 -2.86 -59.86 8.95
N THR A 456 -3.64 -60.80 8.41
CA THR A 456 -3.22 -61.66 7.30
C THR A 456 -4.06 -61.36 6.05
N THR A 457 -3.37 -61.02 4.97
CA THR A 457 -3.96 -60.71 3.66
C THR A 457 -3.98 -61.97 2.81
N GLN A 458 -5.16 -62.46 2.42
CA GLN A 458 -5.29 -63.57 1.47
C GLN A 458 -5.75 -63.06 0.12
N LEU A 459 -4.96 -63.35 -0.92
CA LEU A 459 -5.34 -63.07 -2.30
C LEU A 459 -6.15 -64.25 -2.87
N LEU A 460 -7.29 -63.96 -3.48
CA LEU A 460 -8.04 -64.98 -4.23
C LEU A 460 -7.65 -64.97 -5.71
N ALA A 461 -8.18 -65.94 -6.46
CA ALA A 461 -8.06 -65.95 -7.90
C ALA A 461 -8.63 -64.65 -8.49
N ALA A 462 -7.94 -64.14 -9.50
CA ALA A 462 -8.38 -62.98 -10.25
C ALA A 462 -9.81 -63.13 -10.77
N VAL A 463 -10.56 -62.03 -10.75
CA VAL A 463 -11.91 -61.93 -11.31
C VAL A 463 -11.96 -60.76 -12.29
N SER A 464 -12.83 -60.88 -13.29
CA SER A 464 -13.05 -59.86 -14.32
C SER A 464 -14.36 -59.07 -14.14
N VAL A 465 -15.20 -59.49 -13.19
CA VAL A 465 -16.55 -58.94 -12.93
C VAL A 465 -16.71 -58.69 -11.44
N VAL A 466 -17.36 -57.57 -11.09
CA VAL A 466 -17.67 -57.24 -9.69
C VAL A 466 -18.57 -58.33 -9.10
N PRO A 467 -18.15 -58.98 -7.99
CA PRO A 467 -18.94 -59.97 -7.30
C PRO A 467 -20.24 -59.39 -6.76
N THR A 468 -21.37 -60.10 -6.94
CA THR A 468 -22.70 -59.64 -6.51
C THR A 468 -23.39 -60.59 -5.54
N GLY A 469 -22.68 -61.63 -5.13
CA GLY A 469 -23.24 -62.70 -4.28
C GLY A 469 -22.47 -62.89 -2.99
N GLN A 470 -21.33 -62.24 -2.82
CA GLN A 470 -20.40 -62.53 -1.75
C GLN A 470 -19.82 -61.26 -1.12
N PHE A 471 -19.63 -61.30 0.19
CA PHE A 471 -18.97 -60.26 1.00
C PHE A 471 -18.13 -60.94 2.11
N GLU A 472 -17.29 -60.19 2.81
CA GLU A 472 -16.43 -60.69 3.89
C GLU A 472 -16.92 -60.15 5.24
N GLN A 473 -17.81 -60.86 5.93
CA GLN A 473 -18.40 -60.36 7.18
C GLN A 473 -17.33 -59.97 8.21
N ASP A 474 -17.32 -58.70 8.64
CA ASP A 474 -16.47 -58.15 9.71
C ASP A 474 -14.96 -58.49 9.58
N GLY A 475 -14.43 -58.69 8.36
CA GLY A 475 -13.03 -59.09 8.16
C GLY A 475 -12.72 -60.50 8.68
N ALA A 476 -13.67 -61.43 8.57
CA ALA A 476 -13.52 -62.80 9.08
C ALA A 476 -12.52 -63.66 8.29
N GLY A 477 -11.99 -63.21 7.14
CA GLY A 477 -11.12 -64.00 6.28
C GLY A 477 -11.81 -65.06 5.45
N SER A 478 -13.14 -65.02 5.36
CA SER A 478 -13.94 -65.96 4.57
C SER A 478 -15.11 -65.25 3.90
N LEU A 479 -15.51 -65.75 2.74
CA LEU A 479 -16.64 -65.20 1.98
C LEU A 479 -17.98 -65.76 2.45
N ASP A 480 -18.89 -64.87 2.81
CA ASP A 480 -20.29 -65.16 3.10
C ASP A 480 -21.19 -64.77 1.93
N ASN A 481 -22.39 -65.37 1.87
CA ASN A 481 -23.38 -64.99 0.87
C ASN A 481 -24.11 -63.71 1.29
N ILE A 482 -24.23 -62.76 0.38
CA ILE A 482 -25.07 -61.57 0.57
C ILE A 482 -26.52 -62.04 0.76
N ALA A 483 -27.25 -61.53 1.75
CA ALA A 483 -28.64 -61.87 2.00
C ALA A 483 -29.58 -61.23 0.96
N ASN A 484 -30.75 -61.85 0.72
CA ASN A 484 -31.69 -61.36 -0.29
C ASN A 484 -32.19 -59.95 0.05
N GLY A 485 -32.13 -59.05 -0.92
CA GLY A 485 -32.52 -57.64 -0.75
C GLY A 485 -31.45 -56.76 -0.14
N LYS A 486 -30.28 -57.31 0.25
CA LYS A 486 -29.17 -56.53 0.79
C LYS A 486 -28.25 -55.97 -0.30
N THR A 487 -27.53 -54.94 0.09
CA THR A 487 -26.52 -54.23 -0.71
C THR A 487 -25.21 -54.18 0.05
N VAL A 488 -24.09 -54.20 -0.67
CA VAL A 488 -22.74 -54.13 -0.08
C VAL A 488 -21.87 -53.09 -0.79
N ILE A 489 -20.76 -52.69 -0.16
CA ILE A 489 -19.82 -51.68 -0.69
C ILE A 489 -18.42 -52.31 -0.83
N HIS A 490 -17.98 -52.55 -2.06
CA HIS A 490 -16.62 -53.01 -2.35
C HIS A 490 -15.65 -51.85 -2.58
N TYR A 491 -14.36 -52.06 -2.36
CA TYR A 491 -13.32 -51.05 -2.59
C TYR A 491 -12.31 -51.54 -3.60
N LEU A 492 -12.11 -50.78 -4.68
CA LEU A 492 -11.13 -51.12 -5.72
C LEU A 492 -9.86 -50.29 -5.55
N PHE A 493 -8.72 -50.96 -5.44
CA PHE A 493 -7.40 -50.38 -5.33
C PHE A 493 -6.54 -50.71 -6.54
N GLU A 494 -5.52 -49.88 -6.79
CA GLU A 494 -4.46 -50.14 -7.75
C GLU A 494 -3.09 -49.90 -7.12
N SER A 495 -2.19 -50.87 -7.24
CA SER A 495 -0.83 -50.73 -6.76
C SER A 495 -0.02 -49.80 -7.66
N MET A 496 1.12 -49.36 -7.14
CA MET A 496 2.05 -48.57 -7.93
C MET A 496 2.64 -49.33 -9.14
N THR A 497 2.50 -50.65 -9.23
CA THR A 497 2.96 -51.44 -10.39
C THR A 497 1.86 -51.58 -11.46
N GLY A 498 0.62 -51.18 -11.14
CA GLY A 498 -0.55 -51.25 -12.03
C GLY A 498 -1.45 -52.47 -11.80
N ASP A 499 -1.14 -53.31 -10.81
CA ASP A 499 -2.01 -54.41 -10.39
C ASP A 499 -3.24 -53.86 -9.66
N ARG A 500 -4.41 -54.48 -9.87
CA ARG A 500 -5.66 -54.03 -9.26
C ARG A 500 -6.15 -55.04 -8.24
N PHE A 501 -6.63 -54.53 -7.12
CA PHE A 501 -7.05 -55.31 -5.97
C PHE A 501 -8.44 -54.88 -5.53
N MET A 502 -9.30 -55.81 -5.14
CA MET A 502 -10.62 -55.46 -4.62
C MET A 502 -10.77 -55.99 -3.20
N VAL A 503 -10.96 -55.09 -2.25
CA VAL A 503 -11.34 -55.45 -0.89
C VAL A 503 -12.83 -55.71 -0.88
N TYR A 504 -13.22 -56.91 -0.44
CA TYR A 504 -14.62 -57.27 -0.33
C TYR A 504 -15.30 -56.43 0.76
N ALA A 505 -16.59 -56.17 0.57
CA ALA A 505 -17.38 -55.42 1.54
C ALA A 505 -17.41 -56.16 2.87
N GLN A 506 -17.41 -55.44 3.98
CA GLN A 506 -17.43 -56.04 5.32
C GLN A 506 -18.78 -55.93 6.03
N GLN A 507 -19.70 -55.13 5.48
CA GLN A 507 -21.03 -54.89 6.02
C GLN A 507 -22.11 -55.05 4.95
N GLU A 508 -23.32 -55.37 5.41
CA GLU A 508 -24.52 -55.38 4.58
C GLU A 508 -25.45 -54.21 4.95
N TYR A 509 -26.02 -53.61 3.92
CA TYR A 509 -27.02 -52.55 4.02
C TYR A 509 -28.39 -53.06 3.62
N ASP A 510 -29.43 -52.52 4.26
CA ASP A 510 -30.83 -52.92 4.03
C ASP A 510 -31.27 -52.73 2.58
N ASP A 511 -30.74 -51.72 1.89
CA ASP A 511 -30.99 -51.42 0.49
C ASP A 511 -29.90 -50.52 -0.10
N HIS A 512 -30.00 -50.27 -1.41
CA HIS A 512 -29.06 -49.46 -2.18
C HIS A 512 -28.92 -48.04 -1.65
N ALA A 513 -30.04 -47.37 -1.36
CA ALA A 513 -30.04 -46.00 -0.87
C ALA A 513 -29.36 -45.89 0.50
N THR A 514 -29.52 -46.91 1.35
CA THR A 514 -28.87 -46.98 2.65
C THR A 514 -27.36 -47.16 2.49
N ALA A 515 -26.90 -48.01 1.56
CA ALA A 515 -25.48 -48.15 1.26
C ALA A 515 -24.87 -46.82 0.77
N VAL A 516 -25.53 -46.14 -0.17
CA VAL A 516 -25.07 -44.85 -0.72
C VAL A 516 -24.96 -43.77 0.35
N THR A 517 -25.89 -43.73 1.31
CA THR A 517 -25.83 -42.74 2.41
C THR A 517 -24.77 -43.07 3.47
N ASN A 518 -24.23 -44.29 3.48
CA ASN A 518 -23.23 -44.76 4.44
C ASN A 518 -21.81 -44.91 3.87
N LEU A 519 -21.54 -44.49 2.63
CA LEU A 519 -20.22 -44.59 1.97
C LEU A 519 -19.03 -44.19 2.89
N PHE A 520 -19.12 -43.05 3.60
CA PHE A 520 -18.06 -42.62 4.52
C PHE A 520 -17.97 -43.45 5.80
N ALA A 521 -19.12 -43.85 6.35
CA ALA A 521 -19.18 -44.63 7.58
C ALA A 521 -18.67 -46.06 7.35
N ASP A 522 -19.03 -46.67 6.21
CA ASP A 522 -18.51 -47.96 5.77
C ASP A 522 -17.00 -47.90 5.59
N ARG A 523 -16.49 -46.89 4.88
CA ARG A 523 -15.04 -46.73 4.66
C ARG A 523 -14.29 -46.59 5.98
N ALA A 524 -14.81 -45.80 6.92
CA ALA A 524 -14.18 -45.60 8.22
C ALA A 524 -14.19 -46.86 9.11
N SER A 525 -15.11 -47.79 8.86
CA SER A 525 -15.25 -49.03 9.63
C SER A 525 -14.70 -50.27 8.91
N THR A 526 -14.42 -50.19 7.62
CA THR A 526 -13.79 -51.25 6.83
C THR A 526 -12.34 -51.45 7.28
N LEU A 527 -12.00 -52.69 7.60
CA LEU A 527 -10.64 -53.10 7.93
C LEU A 527 -9.85 -53.29 6.64
N PHE A 528 -9.04 -52.30 6.29
CA PHE A 528 -8.15 -52.39 5.14
C PHE A 528 -6.84 -53.11 5.48
N PRO A 529 -6.31 -53.96 4.58
CA PRO A 529 -4.95 -54.48 4.70
C PRO A 529 -3.92 -53.35 4.71
N VAL A 530 -2.86 -53.49 5.52
CA VAL A 530 -1.77 -52.50 5.60
C VAL A 530 -1.07 -52.26 4.27
N GLU A 531 -1.13 -53.23 3.35
CA GLU A 531 -0.59 -53.08 2.00
C GLU A 531 -1.35 -52.03 1.16
N THR A 532 -2.63 -51.80 1.47
CA THR A 532 -3.46 -50.84 0.73
C THR A 532 -3.08 -49.38 1.02
N ASP A 533 -2.36 -49.08 2.11
CA ASP A 533 -1.81 -47.74 2.41
C ASP A 533 -0.81 -47.25 1.35
N LYS A 534 -0.31 -48.15 0.50
CA LYS A 534 0.60 -47.86 -0.61
C LYS A 534 -0.06 -47.99 -1.98
N MET A 535 -1.38 -48.13 -2.01
CA MET A 535 -2.17 -48.26 -3.23
C MET A 535 -3.06 -47.04 -3.43
N ILE A 536 -3.51 -46.88 -4.68
CA ILE A 536 -4.49 -45.87 -5.07
C ILE A 536 -5.87 -46.47 -4.88
N LEU A 537 -6.69 -45.91 -4.00
CA LEU A 537 -8.12 -46.24 -3.95
C LEU A 537 -8.82 -45.61 -5.17
N MET A 538 -9.27 -46.45 -6.10
CA MET A 538 -9.87 -46.05 -7.38
C MET A 538 -11.34 -45.68 -7.27
N GLY A 539 -12.08 -46.28 -6.32
CA GLY A 539 -13.51 -46.02 -6.14
C GLY A 539 -14.18 -46.98 -5.16
N GLN A 540 -15.40 -46.61 -4.76
CA GLN A 540 -16.30 -47.41 -3.92
C GLN A 540 -17.42 -47.97 -4.81
N ILE A 541 -17.67 -49.27 -4.75
CA ILE A 541 -18.62 -49.95 -5.64
C ILE A 541 -19.79 -50.44 -4.80
N VAL A 542 -20.94 -49.80 -4.93
CA VAL A 542 -22.19 -50.20 -4.27
C VAL A 542 -22.88 -51.21 -5.16
N VAL A 543 -23.16 -52.42 -4.65
CA VAL A 543 -23.76 -53.49 -5.44
C VAL A 543 -24.84 -54.26 -4.68
N ASP A 544 -26.01 -54.37 -5.30
CA ASP A 544 -27.12 -55.16 -4.79
C ASP A 544 -26.88 -56.64 -5.05
N LYS A 545 -27.48 -57.50 -4.22
CA LYS A 545 -27.45 -58.93 -4.48
C LYS A 545 -28.00 -59.28 -5.87
N ASN A 546 -27.22 -60.02 -6.65
CA ASN A 546 -27.53 -60.46 -8.02
C ASN A 546 -27.69 -59.33 -9.05
N ALA A 547 -27.12 -58.15 -8.80
CA ALA A 547 -27.01 -57.15 -9.84
C ALA A 547 -26.29 -57.73 -11.08
N SER A 548 -26.74 -57.34 -12.28
CA SER A 548 -26.18 -57.85 -13.55
C SER A 548 -25.82 -56.75 -14.54
N VAL A 549 -26.17 -55.51 -14.24
CA VAL A 549 -25.92 -54.33 -15.07
C VAL A 549 -25.62 -53.12 -14.18
N TRP A 550 -24.77 -52.22 -14.68
CA TRP A 550 -24.51 -50.93 -14.05
C TRP A 550 -25.76 -50.03 -14.07
N GLY A 551 -26.01 -49.31 -12.98
CA GLY A 551 -27.19 -48.46 -12.78
C GLY A 551 -27.71 -48.54 -11.34
N VAL A 552 -29.04 -48.47 -11.16
CA VAL A 552 -29.69 -48.34 -9.85
C VAL A 552 -29.46 -49.50 -8.86
N THR A 553 -28.89 -50.63 -9.31
CA THR A 553 -28.56 -51.79 -8.47
C THR A 553 -27.05 -52.05 -8.38
N ALA A 554 -26.23 -51.28 -9.11
CA ALA A 554 -24.77 -51.37 -9.11
C ALA A 554 -24.17 -50.06 -9.61
N GLU A 555 -23.50 -49.31 -8.75
CA GLU A 555 -22.96 -47.99 -9.06
C GLU A 555 -21.55 -47.83 -8.47
N ILE A 556 -20.74 -47.00 -9.11
CA ILE A 556 -19.40 -46.66 -8.64
C ILE A 556 -19.48 -45.21 -8.12
N PHE A 557 -18.97 -44.96 -6.91
CA PHE A 557 -18.94 -43.64 -6.28
C PHE A 557 -17.51 -43.09 -6.16
N PRO A 558 -17.33 -41.76 -6.33
CA PRO A 558 -16.07 -41.09 -6.02
C PRO A 558 -15.83 -41.03 -4.50
N LEU A 559 -14.61 -40.68 -4.11
CA LEU A 559 -14.19 -40.66 -2.71
C LEU A 559 -14.67 -39.45 -1.92
N ASP A 560 -15.19 -38.42 -2.61
CA ASP A 560 -15.56 -37.12 -2.06
C ASP A 560 -17.07 -36.85 -2.03
N SER A 561 -17.90 -37.74 -2.58
CA SER A 561 -19.34 -37.51 -2.70
C SER A 561 -20.06 -37.71 -1.38
N ALA A 562 -19.93 -36.74 -0.47
CA ALA A 562 -20.93 -36.50 0.55
C ALA A 562 -22.11 -35.81 -0.14
N THR A 563 -23.03 -36.59 -0.72
CA THR A 563 -24.27 -36.00 -1.22
C THR A 563 -25.08 -35.49 -0.02
N SER A 564 -25.03 -34.18 0.22
CA SER A 564 -26.07 -33.47 0.92
C SER A 564 -27.37 -33.72 0.16
N SER A 565 -28.30 -34.42 0.80
CA SER A 565 -29.60 -34.80 0.23
C SER A 565 -30.38 -33.56 -0.24
N GLY A 566 -30.47 -33.35 -1.56
CA GLY A 566 -31.33 -32.29 -2.10
C GLY A 566 -31.15 -32.00 -3.58
N SER A 567 -31.69 -32.86 -4.45
CA SER A 567 -32.51 -32.48 -5.63
C SER A 567 -32.41 -33.48 -6.79
N GLY A 568 -33.57 -33.76 -7.39
CA GLY A 568 -33.72 -33.88 -8.84
C GLY A 568 -33.19 -35.14 -9.53
N ALA A 569 -34.11 -36.05 -9.86
CA ALA A 569 -33.90 -37.12 -10.83
C ALA A 569 -33.31 -36.58 -12.16
N GLY A 570 -32.08 -36.98 -12.46
CA GLY A 570 -31.41 -36.69 -13.72
C GLY A 570 -30.20 -37.60 -13.89
N SER A 571 -30.34 -38.57 -14.80
CA SER A 571 -29.32 -39.53 -15.22
C SER A 571 -27.94 -38.89 -15.38
N ALA A 572 -27.03 -39.16 -14.45
CA ALA A 572 -25.61 -38.87 -14.60
C ALA A 572 -24.93 -40.16 -15.09
N THR A 573 -24.31 -40.08 -16.25
CA THR A 573 -23.44 -41.13 -16.80
C THR A 573 -22.32 -41.45 -15.81
N ASN A 574 -22.26 -42.71 -15.37
CA ASN A 574 -21.37 -43.38 -14.40
C ASN A 574 -19.84 -43.23 -14.61
N ALA A 575 -19.33 -42.06 -14.97
CA ALA A 575 -17.90 -41.81 -15.13
C ALA A 575 -17.38 -41.05 -13.90
N ILE A 576 -16.55 -41.72 -13.09
CA ILE A 576 -15.92 -41.09 -11.93
C ILE A 576 -14.60 -40.47 -12.34
N ASN A 577 -14.49 -39.15 -12.21
CA ASN A 577 -13.18 -38.51 -12.17
C ASN A 577 -12.50 -38.88 -10.85
N ILE A 578 -11.38 -39.60 -10.90
CA ILE A 578 -10.64 -40.02 -9.70
C ILE A 578 -9.86 -38.80 -9.18
N ASN A 579 -10.58 -37.86 -8.59
CA ASN A 579 -10.03 -36.71 -7.92
C ASN A 579 -10.07 -36.97 -6.40
N TYR A 580 -8.90 -37.12 -5.78
CA TYR A 580 -8.73 -37.67 -4.42
C TYR A 580 -8.85 -36.64 -3.27
N SER A 581 -10.01 -36.15 -2.85
CA SER A 581 -10.04 -35.10 -1.79
C SER A 581 -9.74 -35.55 -0.34
N ASP A 582 -9.54 -36.84 -0.04
CA ASP A 582 -9.51 -37.33 1.35
C ASP A 582 -8.18 -37.97 1.81
N THR A 583 -7.47 -37.22 2.64
CA THR A 583 -6.19 -37.54 3.29
C THR A 583 -6.30 -38.78 4.20
N TYR A 584 -5.68 -39.89 3.82
CA TYR A 584 -5.27 -40.93 4.80
C TYR A 584 -3.79 -41.29 4.75
N ALA A 585 -3.01 -40.76 3.80
CA ALA A 585 -1.58 -41.08 3.70
C ALA A 585 -0.63 -40.07 4.38
N LEU A 586 -1.13 -38.96 4.92
CA LEU A 586 -0.29 -37.96 5.63
C LEU A 586 -1.00 -37.38 6.86
N GLY A 587 -1.19 -38.24 7.86
CA GLY A 587 -1.00 -37.88 9.27
C GLY A 587 -2.05 -36.99 9.93
N SER A 588 -2.86 -37.62 10.78
CA SER A 588 -3.38 -37.05 12.03
C SER A 588 -2.34 -36.20 12.80
N ASN A 589 -1.05 -36.42 12.57
CA ASN A 589 0.04 -35.62 13.12
C ASN A 589 0.14 -34.19 12.57
N VAL A 590 -0.34 -33.89 11.35
CA VAL A 590 -0.28 -32.51 10.81
C VAL A 590 -1.45 -31.68 11.33
N GLN A 591 -2.66 -32.23 11.38
CA GLN A 591 -3.78 -31.54 12.03
C GLN A 591 -3.54 -31.45 13.55
N SER A 592 -3.00 -32.50 14.18
CA SER A 592 -2.61 -32.42 15.58
C SER A 592 -1.41 -31.50 15.81
N ALA A 593 -0.49 -31.33 14.85
CA ALA A 593 0.57 -30.32 14.93
C ALA A 593 0.05 -28.89 14.66
N ILE A 594 -0.93 -28.70 13.76
CA ILE A 594 -1.59 -27.42 13.52
C ILE A 594 -2.44 -27.04 14.72
N ASP A 595 -3.18 -27.97 15.30
CA ASP A 595 -3.99 -27.78 16.51
C ASP A 595 -3.07 -27.61 17.73
N SER A 596 -1.93 -28.32 17.78
CA SER A 596 -0.91 -28.11 18.82
C SER A 596 -0.18 -26.78 18.63
N LEU A 597 0.03 -26.30 17.40
CA LEU A 597 0.68 -25.00 17.10
C LEU A 597 -0.29 -23.84 17.31
N ALA A 598 -1.59 -24.05 17.05
CA ALA A 598 -2.66 -23.13 17.43
C ALA A 598 -2.84 -23.09 18.95
N ALA A 599 -2.64 -24.22 19.65
CA ALA A 599 -2.57 -24.29 21.11
C ALA A 599 -1.22 -23.77 21.68
N LEU A 600 -0.15 -23.73 20.88
CA LEU A 600 1.18 -23.21 21.25
C LEU A 600 1.31 -21.70 21.02
N LYS A 601 0.27 -21.02 20.52
CA LYS A 601 0.18 -19.56 20.62
C LYS A 601 -0.11 -19.19 22.07
N LEU A 602 0.92 -19.27 22.91
CA LEU A 602 0.91 -18.67 24.23
C LEU A 602 0.57 -17.18 24.04
N SER A 603 -0.53 -16.74 24.63
CA SER A 603 -0.85 -15.32 24.69
C SER A 603 0.31 -14.54 25.32
N THR A 604 0.46 -13.26 25.01
CA THR A 604 1.49 -12.39 25.59
C THR A 604 1.54 -12.46 27.14
N ASN A 605 0.40 -12.76 27.77
CA ASN A 605 0.28 -12.95 29.21
C ASN A 605 0.85 -14.29 29.73
N GLN A 606 0.87 -15.35 28.91
CA GLN A 606 1.46 -16.64 29.25
C GLN A 606 2.99 -16.66 29.06
N HIS A 607 3.54 -15.83 28.16
CA HIS A 607 4.98 -15.58 28.11
C HIS A 607 5.48 -14.87 29.38
N ALA A 608 4.70 -13.95 29.93
CA ALA A 608 5.04 -13.26 31.18
C ALA A 608 4.99 -14.18 32.41
N SER A 609 4.09 -15.18 32.44
CA SER A 609 3.98 -16.12 33.57
C SER A 609 5.07 -17.21 33.56
N LEU A 610 5.56 -17.64 32.38
CA LEU A 610 6.71 -18.55 32.28
C LEU A 610 8.04 -17.83 32.59
N ALA A 611 8.20 -16.57 32.18
CA ALA A 611 9.38 -15.77 32.52
C ALA A 611 9.47 -15.53 34.04
N ALA A 612 8.34 -15.31 34.72
CA ALA A 612 8.29 -15.17 36.18
C ALA A 612 8.59 -16.48 36.94
N ALA A 613 8.37 -17.65 36.33
CA ALA A 613 8.60 -18.95 36.96
C ALA A 613 10.07 -19.44 36.87
N SER A 614 10.90 -18.85 36.02
CA SER A 614 12.30 -19.27 35.81
C SER A 614 13.34 -18.51 36.66
N GLY A 615 12.93 -17.44 37.36
CA GLY A 615 13.82 -16.59 38.16
C GLY A 615 13.90 -16.96 39.65
N GLY A 616 14.20 -18.21 39.99
CA GLY A 616 14.29 -18.63 41.41
C GLY A 616 15.10 -19.90 41.65
N ALA A 617 16.35 -19.73 42.08
CA ALA A 617 17.28 -20.80 42.43
C ALA A 617 16.83 -21.64 43.64
N ASN A 618 16.51 -22.92 43.44
CA ASN A 618 17.02 -24.09 44.18
C ASN A 618 16.30 -25.38 43.73
N PRO A 619 16.99 -26.52 43.52
CA PRO A 619 16.34 -27.77 43.19
C PRO A 619 15.91 -28.51 44.47
N PRO A 620 14.63 -28.89 44.66
CA PRO A 620 14.28 -29.86 45.68
C PRO A 620 14.37 -31.26 45.09
N THR A 621 15.35 -32.00 45.62
CA THR A 621 15.42 -33.45 45.58
C THR A 621 14.19 -34.08 46.21
N GLY A 622 13.49 -34.92 45.45
CA GLY A 622 12.92 -36.18 45.91
C GLY A 622 11.66 -36.20 46.79
N ALA A 623 10.85 -37.24 46.54
CA ALA A 623 9.88 -37.88 47.41
C ALA A 623 8.47 -37.26 47.55
N ASN A 624 7.57 -37.77 46.70
CA ASN A 624 6.39 -38.55 47.10
C ASN A 624 5.66 -38.09 48.39
N ALA A 625 4.63 -37.27 48.24
CA ALA A 625 3.55 -37.16 49.20
C ALA A 625 2.26 -36.67 48.50
N ILE A 626 1.41 -37.63 48.12
CA ILE A 626 -0.03 -37.40 47.94
C ILE A 626 -0.57 -36.99 49.30
N ALA A 627 -0.71 -35.68 49.51
CA ALA A 627 -1.46 -35.10 50.61
C ALA A 627 -2.82 -34.67 50.06
N THR A 628 -3.84 -35.37 50.53
CA THR A 628 -5.26 -35.03 50.46
C THR A 628 -5.50 -33.57 50.87
N VAL A 629 -5.99 -32.75 49.94
CA VAL A 629 -6.52 -31.41 50.23
C VAL A 629 -8.02 -31.56 50.50
N ASP A 630 -8.34 -31.74 51.79
CA ASP A 630 -9.68 -31.70 52.38
C ASP A 630 -9.84 -30.43 53.23
N ASP A 631 -9.33 -29.27 52.77
CA ASP A 631 -9.43 -28.05 53.58
C ASP A 631 -9.44 -26.73 52.80
N VAL A 632 -10.24 -26.65 51.73
CA VAL A 632 -10.81 -25.36 51.31
C VAL A 632 -12.25 -25.63 50.90
N GLY A 633 -13.19 -25.19 51.73
CA GLY A 633 -14.63 -25.25 51.50
C GLY A 633 -15.08 -24.41 50.29
N VAL A 634 -14.64 -24.79 49.10
CA VAL A 634 -15.24 -24.35 47.85
C VAL A 634 -16.40 -25.28 47.60
N ASN A 635 -17.61 -24.73 47.64
CA ASN A 635 -18.84 -25.43 47.32
C ASN A 635 -18.76 -25.97 45.88
N THR A 636 -18.32 -27.22 45.74
CA THR A 636 -18.17 -27.93 44.47
C THR A 636 -19.51 -28.14 43.75
N ASP A 637 -20.64 -27.98 44.44
CA ASP A 637 -21.97 -28.10 43.81
C ASP A 637 -22.28 -26.94 42.86
N ILE A 638 -21.65 -25.76 43.05
CA ILE A 638 -21.84 -24.61 42.15
C ILE A 638 -20.95 -24.73 40.90
N LEU A 639 -19.75 -25.31 41.05
CA LEU A 639 -18.82 -25.47 39.92
C LEU A 639 -19.21 -26.65 39.02
N VAL A 640 -19.69 -27.75 39.61
CA VAL A 640 -20.24 -28.89 38.85
C VAL A 640 -21.54 -28.50 38.14
N ALA A 641 -22.38 -27.63 38.74
CA ALA A 641 -23.57 -27.11 38.07
C ALA A 641 -23.27 -26.15 36.90
N HIS A 642 -22.10 -25.49 36.88
CA HIS A 642 -21.69 -24.61 35.77
C HIS A 642 -21.04 -25.41 34.61
N ILE A 643 -20.43 -26.57 34.90
CA ILE A 643 -19.67 -27.34 33.90
C ILE A 643 -20.54 -28.40 33.20
N ASP A 644 -21.52 -29.01 33.89
CA ASP A 644 -22.34 -30.12 33.32
C ASP A 644 -23.73 -29.70 32.81
N GLY A 645 -24.07 -28.40 32.86
CA GLY A 645 -25.36 -27.90 32.40
C GLY A 645 -25.39 -27.55 30.91
N SER A 646 -25.91 -28.45 30.05
CA SER A 646 -26.27 -28.12 28.66
C SER A 646 -27.32 -27.00 28.51
N ASN A 647 -27.88 -26.52 29.63
CA ASN A 647 -28.84 -25.41 29.75
C ASN A 647 -28.23 -24.09 30.27
N TYR A 648 -26.91 -24.03 30.50
CA TYR A 648 -26.20 -22.83 30.98
C TYR A 648 -25.08 -22.38 30.02
N ARG A 649 -25.31 -22.50 28.71
CA ARG A 649 -24.55 -21.67 27.76
C ARG A 649 -25.02 -20.24 27.97
N HIS A 650 -24.19 -19.41 28.59
CA HIS A 650 -24.43 -17.97 28.61
C HIS A 650 -24.60 -17.54 27.16
N ASN A 651 -25.78 -17.04 26.81
CA ASN A 651 -26.00 -16.45 25.49
C ASN A 651 -24.93 -15.35 25.30
N ALA A 652 -24.39 -15.17 24.11
CA ALA A 652 -23.37 -14.15 23.85
C ALA A 652 -23.85 -12.74 24.28
N THR A 653 -25.17 -12.52 24.21
CA THR A 653 -25.88 -11.33 24.71
C THR A 653 -25.87 -11.15 26.24
N ALA A 654 -25.52 -12.17 27.02
CA ALA A 654 -25.45 -12.13 28.48
C ALA A 654 -24.02 -11.85 29.00
N ILE A 655 -23.02 -11.82 28.12
CA ILE A 655 -21.63 -11.54 28.46
C ILE A 655 -21.38 -10.06 28.20
N GLY A 656 -21.31 -9.27 29.27
CA GLY A 656 -21.00 -7.85 29.18
C GLY A 656 -19.62 -7.63 28.52
N PHE A 657 -19.60 -6.80 27.49
CA PHE A 657 -18.41 -6.36 26.79
C PHE A 657 -18.20 -4.88 27.08
N THR A 658 -17.02 -4.52 27.57
CA THR A 658 -16.61 -3.12 27.67
C THR A 658 -15.71 -2.83 26.48
N PRO A 659 -16.22 -2.18 25.42
CA PRO A 659 -15.44 -1.94 24.23
C PRO A 659 -14.22 -1.06 24.52
N ALA A 660 -13.12 -1.38 23.84
CA ALA A 660 -11.99 -0.48 23.64
C ALA A 660 -11.92 -0.14 22.15
N GLY A 661 -11.82 1.14 21.81
CA GLY A 661 -11.84 1.62 20.42
C GLY A 661 -13.22 2.09 19.95
N GLY A 662 -13.49 1.98 18.64
CA GLY A 662 -14.70 2.49 17.98
C GLY A 662 -15.95 1.61 18.09
N ILE A 663 -15.84 0.39 18.64
CA ILE A 663 -16.96 -0.54 18.78
C ILE A 663 -17.92 -0.02 19.86
N SER A 664 -19.18 0.21 19.50
CA SER A 664 -20.21 0.76 20.38
C SER A 664 -21.02 -0.30 21.13
N ALA A 665 -20.94 -1.57 20.72
CA ALA A 665 -21.65 -2.68 21.34
C ALA A 665 -21.26 -2.94 22.80
N THR A 666 -22.24 -3.36 23.61
CA THR A 666 -22.08 -3.61 25.06
C THR A 666 -22.13 -5.09 25.44
N ASP A 667 -22.34 -5.97 24.47
CA ASP A 667 -22.31 -7.42 24.61
C ASP A 667 -21.52 -8.04 23.45
N VAL A 668 -21.11 -9.30 23.62
CA VAL A 668 -20.24 -9.99 22.66
C VAL A 668 -20.92 -10.22 21.32
N ASP A 669 -22.24 -10.44 21.31
CA ASP A 669 -23.00 -10.68 20.07
C ASP A 669 -23.10 -9.41 19.22
N GLY A 670 -23.43 -8.29 19.86
CA GLY A 670 -23.41 -6.97 19.24
C GLY A 670 -22.03 -6.57 18.74
N ALA A 671 -20.97 -6.89 19.49
CA ALA A 671 -19.60 -6.54 19.09
C ALA A 671 -19.14 -7.33 17.87
N LEU A 672 -19.56 -8.61 17.75
CA LEU A 672 -19.28 -9.42 16.56
C LEU A 672 -20.05 -8.92 15.34
N LEU A 673 -21.33 -8.55 15.49
CA LEU A 673 -22.13 -7.99 14.40
C LEU A 673 -21.59 -6.65 13.90
N GLU A 674 -21.19 -5.77 14.82
CA GLU A 674 -20.58 -4.49 14.50
C GLU A 674 -19.24 -4.69 13.78
N LEU A 675 -18.39 -5.58 14.30
CA LEU A 675 -17.11 -5.92 13.68
C LEU A 675 -17.28 -6.51 12.27
N ASP A 676 -18.25 -7.41 12.05
CA ASP A 676 -18.50 -8.00 10.74
C ASP A 676 -19.01 -6.96 9.74
N ALA A 677 -19.85 -6.02 10.18
CA ALA A 677 -20.29 -4.90 9.36
C ALA A 677 -19.14 -3.95 9.00
N GLU A 678 -18.27 -3.61 9.96
CA GLU A 678 -17.08 -2.79 9.73
C GLU A 678 -16.08 -3.48 8.80
N LYS A 679 -15.87 -4.79 8.96
CA LYS A 679 -15.00 -5.57 8.07
C LYS A 679 -15.55 -5.67 6.65
N ALA A 680 -16.85 -5.84 6.49
CA ALA A 680 -17.50 -5.84 5.17
C ALA A 680 -17.27 -4.48 4.48
N ALA A 681 -17.50 -3.37 5.20
CA ALA A 681 -17.24 -2.03 4.68
C ALA A 681 -15.75 -1.80 4.33
N ALA A 682 -14.82 -2.32 5.14
CA ALA A 682 -13.39 -2.24 4.86
C ALA A 682 -12.98 -3.07 3.62
N SER A 683 -13.57 -4.27 3.45
CA SER A 683 -13.36 -5.11 2.27
C SER A 683 -13.91 -4.45 0.99
N ASP A 684 -15.09 -3.84 1.06
CA ASP A 684 -15.67 -3.09 -0.06
C ASP A 684 -14.80 -1.88 -0.42
N LEU A 685 -14.24 -1.19 0.58
CA LEU A 685 -13.30 -0.09 0.39
C LEU A 685 -11.98 -0.57 -0.25
N GLU A 686 -11.43 -1.70 0.19
CA GLU A 686 -10.20 -2.25 -0.39
C GLU A 686 -10.41 -2.67 -1.85
N GLY A 687 -11.56 -3.26 -2.18
CA GLY A 687 -11.97 -3.54 -3.56
C GLY A 687 -12.10 -2.28 -4.40
N ALA A 688 -12.74 -1.23 -3.86
CA ALA A 688 -12.88 0.07 -4.51
C ALA A 688 -11.52 0.76 -4.74
N ILE A 689 -10.61 0.70 -3.76
CA ILE A 689 -9.23 1.21 -3.89
C ILE A 689 -8.48 0.43 -4.98
N GLY A 690 -8.60 -0.90 -5.02
CA GLY A 690 -7.96 -1.72 -6.05
C GLY A 690 -8.41 -1.38 -7.47
N ARG A 691 -9.69 -1.02 -7.65
CA ARG A 691 -10.27 -0.63 -8.94
C ARG A 691 -9.93 0.81 -9.34
N THR A 692 -9.96 1.75 -8.40
CA THR A 692 -9.66 3.18 -8.64
C THR A 692 -8.18 3.46 -8.87
N THR A 693 -7.27 2.66 -8.28
CA THR A 693 -5.81 2.85 -8.38
C THR A 693 -5.18 2.36 -9.67
N ARG A 694 -5.93 1.69 -10.56
CA ARG A 694 -5.39 1.07 -11.79
C ARG A 694 -6.06 1.63 -13.05
N PRO A 695 -5.97 2.95 -13.33
CA PRO A 695 -6.48 3.50 -14.58
C PRO A 695 -5.73 2.92 -15.78
N LEU A 696 -6.44 2.66 -16.87
CA LEU A 696 -5.82 2.32 -18.16
C LEU A 696 -4.83 3.41 -18.61
N ALA A 697 -5.18 4.68 -18.39
CA ALA A 697 -4.33 5.82 -18.67
C ALA A 697 -4.42 6.88 -17.56
N HIS A 698 -3.29 7.46 -17.18
CA HIS A 698 -3.18 8.58 -16.24
C HIS A 698 -2.19 9.62 -16.76
N LEU A 699 -2.70 10.82 -17.00
CA LEU A 699 -1.97 12.02 -17.41
C LEU A 699 -2.07 13.08 -16.29
N PRO A 700 -1.05 13.21 -15.43
CA PRO A 700 -1.07 14.19 -14.35
C PRO A 700 -1.12 15.63 -14.88
N LEU A 701 -0.34 15.96 -15.92
CA LEU A 701 -0.24 17.28 -16.56
C LEU A 701 0.03 18.45 -15.60
N SER A 702 0.68 18.18 -14.47
CA SER A 702 1.04 19.20 -13.47
C SER A 702 2.42 19.82 -13.70
N SER A 703 3.25 19.20 -14.53
CA SER A 703 4.63 19.65 -14.80
C SER A 703 5.26 19.13 -16.09
N ASN A 704 4.66 18.12 -16.73
CA ASN A 704 5.12 17.57 -18.00
C ASN A 704 3.96 16.91 -18.76
N LEU A 705 4.23 16.50 -20.00
CA LEU A 705 3.29 15.85 -20.91
C LEU A 705 3.34 14.30 -20.85
N ALA A 706 4.03 13.73 -19.87
CA ALA A 706 4.23 12.29 -19.79
C ALA A 706 3.02 11.58 -19.15
N PHE A 707 2.74 10.38 -19.66
CA PHE A 707 1.84 9.44 -18.98
C PHE A 707 2.50 8.94 -17.69
N ALA A 708 1.81 9.05 -16.56
CA ALA A 708 2.15 8.29 -15.36
C ALA A 708 1.77 6.81 -15.52
N GLN A 709 0.72 6.55 -16.31
CA GLN A 709 0.27 5.22 -16.73
C GLN A 709 -0.37 5.33 -18.11
N GLY A 710 -0.18 4.35 -18.99
CA GLY A 710 -0.69 4.35 -20.36
C GLY A 710 0.41 4.20 -21.42
N ASN A 711 0.01 4.20 -22.68
CA ASN A 711 0.87 3.96 -23.85
C ASN A 711 0.98 5.19 -24.75
N GLY A 712 2.14 5.39 -25.38
CA GLY A 712 2.33 6.45 -26.38
C GLY A 712 2.75 7.79 -25.77
N HIS A 713 2.28 8.89 -26.36
CA HIS A 713 2.74 10.24 -26.05
C HIS A 713 1.61 11.26 -26.19
N VAL A 714 1.90 12.47 -25.73
CA VAL A 714 1.09 13.67 -25.94
C VAL A 714 1.83 14.57 -26.91
N ASP A 715 1.18 14.87 -28.02
CA ASP A 715 1.63 15.83 -29.02
C ASP A 715 1.20 17.23 -28.61
N PHE A 716 2.15 18.17 -28.58
CA PHE A 716 1.88 19.59 -28.35
C PHE A 716 2.43 20.42 -29.51
N GLU A 717 1.61 21.31 -30.06
CA GLU A 717 1.96 22.19 -31.17
C GLU A 717 1.63 23.65 -30.82
N ARG A 718 2.61 24.56 -31.02
CA ARG A 718 2.44 26.01 -30.93
C ARG A 718 3.40 26.76 -31.87
N LEU A 719 2.84 27.64 -32.70
CA LEU A 719 3.57 28.41 -33.72
C LEU A 719 3.89 29.88 -33.32
N SER A 720 4.03 30.17 -32.03
CA SER A 720 4.37 31.51 -31.51
C SER A 720 5.02 31.44 -30.14
N ASP A 721 5.74 32.50 -29.74
CA ASP A 721 6.21 32.67 -28.36
C ASP A 721 5.03 32.92 -27.43
N ALA A 722 5.15 32.53 -26.16
CA ALA A 722 4.10 32.74 -25.16
C ALA A 722 4.67 32.97 -23.75
N SER A 723 3.82 33.48 -22.86
CA SER A 723 4.14 33.60 -21.43
C SER A 723 3.25 32.71 -20.57
N TYR A 724 3.62 32.49 -19.31
CA TYR A 724 2.75 31.89 -18.29
C TYR A 724 3.23 32.30 -16.91
N VAL A 725 2.39 32.16 -15.90
CA VAL A 725 2.81 32.28 -14.51
C VAL A 725 3.13 30.88 -14.01
N ASP A 726 4.39 30.62 -13.68
CA ASP A 726 4.76 29.32 -13.17
C ASP A 726 4.10 29.05 -11.79
N ARG A 727 4.19 27.80 -11.36
CA ARG A 727 3.70 27.30 -10.06
C ARG A 727 4.30 28.00 -8.83
N TYR A 728 5.28 28.89 -9.01
CA TYR A 728 5.85 29.72 -7.95
C TYR A 728 5.40 31.18 -8.03
N GLY A 729 4.48 31.51 -8.94
CA GLY A 729 3.95 32.87 -9.11
C GLY A 729 4.83 33.78 -9.97
N VAL A 730 5.84 33.24 -10.68
CA VAL A 730 6.77 34.04 -11.49
C VAL A 730 6.36 34.01 -12.96
N LEU A 731 6.38 35.17 -13.63
CA LEU A 731 6.09 35.26 -15.07
C LEU A 731 7.26 34.68 -15.88
N GLN A 732 7.00 33.60 -16.62
CA GLN A 732 7.94 32.92 -17.50
C GLN A 732 7.59 33.14 -18.97
N PHE A 733 8.57 32.89 -19.84
CA PHE A 733 8.43 32.95 -21.30
C PHE A 733 8.99 31.70 -21.95
N VAL A 734 8.31 31.23 -22.99
CA VAL A 734 8.62 29.98 -23.70
C VAL A 734 8.56 30.16 -25.20
N GLY A 735 9.42 29.43 -25.91
CA GLY A 735 9.59 29.43 -27.36
C GLY A 735 8.56 28.58 -28.09
N TRP A 736 8.79 28.22 -29.35
CA TRP A 736 7.81 27.42 -30.10
C TRP A 736 7.72 25.98 -29.60
N ASP A 737 6.55 25.37 -29.71
CA ASP A 737 6.26 23.99 -29.30
C ASP A 737 6.61 23.65 -27.83
N GLU A 738 6.72 24.66 -26.97
CA GLU A 738 7.01 24.49 -25.55
C GLU A 738 5.73 24.58 -24.69
N PRO A 739 5.31 23.48 -24.02
CA PRO A 739 4.12 23.46 -23.17
C PRO A 739 4.31 24.31 -21.91
N ARG A 740 3.20 24.79 -21.35
CA ARG A 740 3.18 25.73 -20.21
C ARG A 740 2.44 25.12 -19.03
N PHE A 741 3.09 25.09 -17.87
CA PHE A 741 2.52 24.50 -16.66
C PHE A 741 2.42 25.55 -15.56
N GLU A 742 1.19 25.92 -15.20
CA GLU A 742 0.88 26.78 -14.07
C GLU A 742 0.51 25.91 -12.84
N GLU A 743 0.12 26.54 -11.72
CA GLU A 743 -0.36 25.82 -10.53
C GLU A 743 -1.58 24.92 -10.84
N GLN A 744 -2.43 25.37 -11.76
CA GLN A 744 -3.68 24.72 -12.16
C GLN A 744 -3.48 23.58 -13.16
N GLY A 745 -2.29 23.41 -13.76
CA GLY A 745 -2.00 22.33 -14.71
C GLY A 745 -1.42 22.81 -16.04
N LEU A 746 -1.62 22.02 -17.10
CA LEU A 746 -1.23 22.38 -18.45
C LEU A 746 -2.14 23.51 -18.94
N LEU A 747 -1.56 24.68 -19.20
CA LEU A 747 -2.23 25.82 -19.82
C LEU A 747 -2.30 25.60 -21.33
N VAL A 748 -3.52 25.64 -21.87
CA VAL A 748 -3.78 25.62 -23.31
C VAL A 748 -4.64 26.82 -23.69
N GLU A 749 -4.19 27.57 -24.69
CA GLU A 749 -4.85 28.78 -25.15
C GLU A 749 -5.07 28.80 -26.66
N GLY A 750 -6.23 29.30 -27.05
CA GLY A 750 -6.56 29.55 -28.44
C GLY A 750 -5.91 30.79 -29.03
N TYR A 751 -6.39 31.14 -30.23
CA TYR A 751 -5.99 32.35 -30.93
C TYR A 751 -6.25 33.59 -30.08
N GLY A 752 -5.28 34.51 -30.04
CA GLY A 752 -5.39 35.80 -29.34
C GLY A 752 -4.72 36.91 -30.13
N LYS A 753 -5.14 38.16 -29.90
CA LYS A 753 -4.55 39.32 -30.59
C LYS A 753 -4.38 40.50 -29.65
N ASN A 754 -3.13 40.84 -29.35
CA ASN A 754 -2.80 42.03 -28.57
C ASN A 754 -2.66 43.27 -29.47
N LEU A 755 -3.57 44.23 -29.30
CA LEU A 755 -3.59 45.52 -29.98
C LEU A 755 -2.66 46.55 -29.35
N ALA A 756 -2.32 46.41 -28.06
CA ALA A 756 -1.35 47.30 -27.41
C ALA A 756 -0.04 47.23 -28.19
N LEU A 757 0.59 48.35 -28.52
CA LEU A 757 1.90 48.39 -29.19
C LEU A 757 2.98 48.66 -28.15
N GLN A 758 4.20 48.16 -28.37
CA GLN A 758 5.32 48.35 -27.43
C GLN A 758 4.92 48.00 -25.99
N SER A 759 4.26 46.85 -25.79
CA SER A 759 3.58 46.48 -24.54
C SER A 759 4.48 46.37 -23.29
N ASN A 760 5.80 46.45 -23.47
CA ASN A 760 6.81 46.47 -22.43
C ASN A 760 7.75 47.70 -22.49
N ASN A 761 7.48 48.67 -23.37
CA ASN A 761 8.34 49.85 -23.57
C ASN A 761 7.50 51.15 -23.62
N PHE A 762 7.02 51.58 -22.47
CA PHE A 762 6.14 52.75 -22.33
C PHE A 762 6.83 54.10 -22.62
N ASN A 763 8.17 54.13 -22.69
CA ASN A 763 8.89 55.34 -23.10
C ASN A 763 8.82 55.57 -24.62
N ASN A 764 8.44 54.56 -25.40
CA ASN A 764 8.31 54.67 -26.86
C ASN A 764 7.31 55.77 -27.27
N ALA A 765 7.53 56.40 -28.43
CA ALA A 765 6.66 57.43 -28.99
C ALA A 765 5.24 56.93 -29.35
N GLN A 766 5.04 55.61 -29.50
CA GLN A 766 3.70 55.01 -29.66
C GLN A 766 2.83 55.23 -28.42
N TRP A 767 3.44 55.31 -27.24
CA TRP A 767 2.76 55.67 -26.00
C TRP A 767 2.71 57.19 -25.87
N ILE A 768 1.55 57.82 -26.07
CA ILE A 768 1.39 59.26 -25.92
C ILE A 768 1.16 59.60 -24.44
N LYS A 769 1.91 60.57 -23.93
CA LYS A 769 1.93 60.96 -22.52
C LYS A 769 0.87 62.04 -22.26
N HIS A 770 0.04 61.85 -21.23
CA HIS A 770 -1.08 62.73 -20.89
C HIS A 770 -1.04 63.17 -19.43
N GLY A 771 -1.46 64.40 -19.12
CA GLY A 771 -1.65 64.86 -17.73
C GLY A 771 -0.54 65.74 -17.14
N GLY A 772 0.15 66.54 -17.95
CA GLY A 772 1.23 67.45 -17.49
C GLY A 772 2.62 66.97 -17.91
N VAL A 773 3.63 67.17 -17.06
CA VAL A 773 5.01 66.70 -17.29
C VAL A 773 5.11 65.25 -16.78
N VAL A 774 4.72 64.30 -17.64
CA VAL A 774 4.79 62.86 -17.34
C VAL A 774 6.15 62.33 -17.76
N ASN A 775 6.92 61.84 -16.78
CA ASN A 775 8.18 61.16 -17.02
C ASN A 775 7.98 59.64 -16.99
N VAL A 776 8.53 58.99 -18.01
CA VAL A 776 8.57 57.53 -18.14
C VAL A 776 10.03 57.11 -18.14
N THR A 777 10.46 56.47 -17.08
CA THR A 777 11.87 56.13 -16.83
C THR A 777 12.03 54.68 -16.50
N SER A 778 13.11 54.07 -17.01
CA SER A 778 13.52 52.74 -16.53
C SER A 778 14.36 52.93 -15.26
N ILE A 779 14.03 52.18 -14.22
CA ILE A 779 14.68 52.25 -12.91
C ILE A 779 15.21 50.85 -12.51
N PRO A 780 16.25 50.78 -11.65
CA PRO A 780 16.67 49.52 -11.06
C PRO A 780 15.55 48.91 -10.21
N GLY A 781 15.35 47.61 -10.32
CA GLY A 781 14.32 46.85 -9.63
C GLY A 781 13.85 45.66 -10.45
N THR A 782 13.34 44.65 -9.75
CA THR A 782 12.85 43.42 -10.38
C THR A 782 11.41 43.59 -10.85
N ASN A 783 11.18 43.33 -12.14
CA ASN A 783 9.84 43.28 -12.73
C ASN A 783 9.16 41.91 -12.46
N PRO A 784 7.89 41.71 -12.85
CA PRO A 784 7.17 40.44 -12.61
C PRO A 784 7.80 39.18 -13.23
N ALA A 785 8.70 39.33 -14.20
CA ALA A 785 9.44 38.23 -14.82
C ALA A 785 10.85 38.03 -14.24
N GLY A 786 11.15 38.66 -13.10
CA GLY A 786 12.47 38.54 -12.48
C GLY A 786 13.57 39.39 -13.13
N LEU A 787 13.23 40.26 -14.11
CA LEU A 787 14.22 41.05 -14.85
C LEU A 787 14.42 42.44 -14.24
N ASP A 788 15.65 42.93 -14.25
CA ASP A 788 16.06 44.24 -13.72
C ASP A 788 15.78 45.39 -14.73
N ASN A 789 14.52 45.63 -15.06
CA ASN A 789 14.12 46.63 -16.07
C ASN A 789 12.72 47.25 -15.84
N VAL A 790 12.41 47.60 -14.59
CA VAL A 790 11.13 48.21 -14.21
C VAL A 790 10.92 49.56 -14.91
N ILE A 791 9.70 49.81 -15.38
CA ILE A 791 9.28 51.10 -15.94
C ILE A 791 8.45 51.86 -14.92
N GLN A 792 8.95 53.01 -14.50
CA GLN A 792 8.27 53.95 -13.64
C GLN A 792 7.57 55.02 -14.49
N ILE A 793 6.31 55.32 -14.15
CA ILE A 793 5.55 56.45 -14.69
C ILE A 793 5.22 57.38 -13.54
N LYS A 794 5.62 58.64 -13.69
CA LYS A 794 5.53 59.67 -12.64
C LYS A 794 5.06 61.01 -13.22
N ASN A 795 4.27 61.75 -12.46
CA ASN A 795 3.96 63.14 -12.76
C ASN A 795 4.91 64.09 -12.00
N ASP A 796 5.75 64.83 -12.72
CA ASP A 796 6.65 65.82 -12.13
C ASP A 796 6.10 67.26 -12.21
N GLY A 797 4.91 67.45 -12.79
CA GLY A 797 4.21 68.73 -12.83
C GLY A 797 3.11 68.77 -11.78
N GLY A 798 3.43 69.23 -10.56
CA GLY A 798 2.60 69.21 -9.33
C GLY A 798 1.25 69.95 -9.36
N SER A 799 0.42 69.74 -10.39
CA SER A 799 -0.90 70.36 -10.57
C SER A 799 -1.91 69.49 -11.36
N SER A 800 -1.52 68.30 -11.83
CA SER A 800 -2.47 67.35 -12.45
C SER A 800 -2.71 66.17 -11.54
N SER A 801 -3.98 65.90 -11.22
CA SER A 801 -4.40 64.71 -10.46
C SER A 801 -4.48 63.45 -11.31
N THR A 802 -4.30 63.56 -12.64
CA THR A 802 -4.29 62.42 -13.58
C THR A 802 -3.06 62.47 -14.47
N PHE A 803 -2.38 61.33 -14.66
CA PHE A 803 -1.22 61.20 -15.55
C PHE A 803 -1.11 59.79 -16.13
N GLY A 804 -0.64 59.64 -17.38
CA GLY A 804 -0.65 58.32 -18.02
C GLY A 804 -0.19 58.24 -19.46
N VAL A 805 -0.42 57.07 -20.08
CA VAL A 805 0.01 56.72 -21.44
C VAL A 805 -1.09 56.00 -22.24
N HIS A 806 -1.16 56.23 -23.55
CA HIS A 806 -2.04 55.47 -24.47
C HIS A 806 -1.33 55.04 -25.76
N SER A 807 -1.66 53.88 -26.36
CA SER A 807 -0.88 53.36 -27.52
C SER A 807 -1.61 52.48 -28.55
N ALA A 808 -2.92 52.23 -28.43
CA ALA A 808 -3.63 51.36 -29.39
C ALA A 808 -4.98 51.93 -29.81
N VAL A 809 -5.34 51.83 -31.09
CA VAL A 809 -6.69 52.13 -31.59
C VAL A 809 -7.58 50.93 -31.34
N LEU A 810 -8.67 51.14 -30.60
CA LEU A 810 -9.66 50.13 -30.27
C LEU A 810 -10.79 50.14 -31.29
N ASN A 811 -11.23 48.96 -31.72
CA ASN A 811 -12.32 48.82 -32.67
C ASN A 811 -13.67 48.98 -31.96
N ALA A 812 -14.46 49.98 -32.37
CA ALA A 812 -15.77 50.23 -31.77
C ALA A 812 -16.68 49.00 -31.87
N GLY A 813 -17.27 48.61 -30.74
CA GLY A 813 -18.22 47.49 -30.69
C GLY A 813 -17.59 46.09 -30.65
N VAL A 814 -16.25 45.98 -30.66
CA VAL A 814 -15.55 44.69 -30.52
C VAL A 814 -15.22 44.46 -29.05
N VAL A 815 -15.71 43.36 -28.47
CA VAL A 815 -15.42 43.03 -27.07
C VAL A 815 -13.92 42.83 -26.89
N THR A 816 -13.35 43.56 -25.92
CA THR A 816 -11.92 43.66 -25.65
C THR A 816 -11.67 43.44 -24.16
N SER A 817 -10.51 42.90 -23.81
CA SER A 817 -10.01 42.81 -22.44
C SER A 817 -8.73 43.61 -22.29
N PHE A 818 -8.49 44.16 -21.11
CA PHE A 818 -7.28 44.91 -20.79
C PHE A 818 -6.57 44.27 -19.61
N SER A 819 -5.25 44.15 -19.68
CA SER A 819 -4.43 43.81 -18.52
C SER A 819 -3.12 44.58 -18.48
N ALA A 820 -2.59 44.80 -17.29
CA ALA A 820 -1.23 45.29 -17.08
C ALA A 820 -0.75 44.82 -15.70
N TRP A 821 0.55 44.53 -15.60
CA TRP A 821 1.17 44.35 -14.30
C TRP A 821 1.52 45.73 -13.76
N VAL A 822 1.04 46.05 -12.57
CA VAL A 822 1.24 47.36 -11.96
C VAL A 822 1.49 47.20 -10.48
N ARG A 823 2.33 48.08 -9.94
CA ARG A 823 2.43 48.36 -8.50
C ARG A 823 2.62 49.85 -8.28
N SER A 824 2.36 50.33 -7.08
CA SER A 824 2.48 51.74 -6.73
C SER A 824 3.58 52.00 -5.72
N SER A 825 4.01 53.27 -5.63
CA SER A 825 4.93 53.72 -4.59
C SER A 825 4.31 53.68 -3.18
N ARG A 826 2.98 53.64 -3.09
CA ARG A 826 2.21 53.49 -1.83
C ARG A 826 0.93 52.71 -2.06
N GLU A 827 0.49 51.99 -1.03
CA GLU A 827 -0.81 51.32 -1.03
C GLU A 827 -1.96 52.35 -1.12
N GLY A 828 -3.00 52.02 -1.89
CA GLY A 828 -4.20 52.86 -2.00
C GLY A 828 -4.21 53.86 -3.16
N MET A 829 -3.14 53.94 -3.95
CA MET A 829 -3.17 54.69 -5.22
C MET A 829 -4.18 54.09 -6.18
N VAL A 830 -4.87 54.92 -6.95
CA VAL A 830 -5.85 54.41 -7.93
C VAL A 830 -5.23 54.42 -9.32
N PHE A 831 -5.33 53.29 -10.00
CA PHE A 831 -4.94 53.10 -11.39
C PHE A 831 -6.17 52.87 -12.24
N ARG A 832 -6.21 53.53 -13.38
CA ARG A 832 -7.33 53.50 -14.31
C ARG A 832 -6.89 52.84 -15.61
N MET A 833 -7.64 51.83 -16.04
CA MET A 833 -7.40 51.11 -17.29
C MET A 833 -8.63 51.14 -18.19
N GLY A 834 -8.44 51.28 -19.49
CA GLY A 834 -9.51 51.18 -20.49
C GLY A 834 -9.60 52.42 -21.38
N GLN A 835 -10.82 52.88 -21.66
CA GLN A 835 -11.07 54.01 -22.56
C GLN A 835 -11.35 55.30 -21.77
N ASP A 836 -10.98 56.47 -22.30
CA ASP A 836 -11.06 57.78 -21.59
C ASP A 836 -12.43 58.10 -20.96
N SER A 837 -13.55 57.60 -21.52
CA SER A 837 -14.92 57.84 -21.03
C SER A 837 -15.61 56.64 -20.38
N GLY A 838 -14.88 55.56 -20.07
CA GLY A 838 -15.46 54.33 -19.50
C GLY A 838 -14.43 53.40 -18.87
N ALA A 839 -13.31 53.91 -18.39
CA ALA A 839 -12.27 53.12 -17.75
C ALA A 839 -12.68 52.69 -16.34
N ALA A 840 -12.16 51.53 -15.88
CA ALA A 840 -12.36 51.08 -14.51
C ALA A 840 -11.20 51.51 -13.62
N ASP A 841 -11.52 51.92 -12.41
CA ASP A 841 -10.56 52.29 -11.37
C ASP A 841 -10.21 51.06 -10.54
N VAL A 842 -8.92 50.85 -10.32
CA VAL A 842 -8.36 49.74 -9.56
C VAL A 842 -7.42 50.29 -8.51
N THR A 843 -7.57 49.87 -7.27
CA THR A 843 -6.67 50.25 -6.19
C THR A 843 -5.39 49.43 -6.27
N LEU A 844 -4.25 50.11 -6.35
CA LEU A 844 -2.93 49.52 -6.43
C LEU A 844 -2.37 49.19 -5.04
N THR A 845 -1.53 48.16 -5.03
CA THR A 845 -0.68 47.77 -3.90
C THR A 845 0.78 48.07 -4.22
N THR A 846 1.65 47.94 -3.21
CA THR A 846 3.11 48.05 -3.40
C THR A 846 3.73 46.78 -4.01
N GLU A 847 2.93 45.72 -4.19
CA GLU A 847 3.36 44.46 -4.80
C GLU A 847 2.94 44.41 -6.27
N TRP A 848 3.68 43.67 -7.09
CA TRP A 848 3.30 43.46 -8.48
C TRP A 848 2.00 42.67 -8.58
N VAL A 849 0.95 43.29 -9.11
CA VAL A 849 -0.34 42.64 -9.36
C VAL A 849 -0.73 42.83 -10.81
N ARG A 850 -1.20 41.76 -11.46
CA ARG A 850 -1.81 41.84 -12.79
C ARG A 850 -3.26 42.31 -12.64
N HIS A 851 -3.51 43.58 -12.91
CA HIS A 851 -4.86 44.10 -12.94
C HIS A 851 -5.50 43.83 -14.30
N LYS A 852 -6.80 43.51 -14.29
CA LYS A 852 -7.56 43.13 -15.48
C LYS A 852 -8.93 43.79 -15.55
N ILE A 853 -9.36 44.10 -16.78
CA ILE A 853 -10.72 44.48 -17.13
C ILE A 853 -11.18 43.57 -18.25
N GLU A 854 -12.34 42.97 -18.08
CA GLU A 854 -12.88 41.95 -18.97
C GLU A 854 -14.26 42.39 -19.47
N ASN A 855 -14.72 41.79 -20.57
CA ASN A 855 -16.00 42.06 -21.22
C ASN A 855 -16.23 43.54 -21.58
N TYR A 856 -15.18 44.23 -21.99
CA TYR A 856 -15.25 45.64 -22.30
C TYR A 856 -15.66 45.87 -23.76
N THR A 857 -16.65 46.73 -24.00
CA THR A 857 -17.00 47.15 -25.37
C THR A 857 -16.55 48.60 -25.58
N PRO A 858 -15.39 48.84 -26.22
CA PRO A 858 -14.89 50.19 -26.44
C PRO A 858 -15.68 50.92 -27.53
N GLY A 859 -15.71 52.25 -27.44
CA GLY A 859 -15.94 53.12 -28.59
C GLY A 859 -14.70 53.20 -29.48
N ASN A 860 -14.77 53.95 -30.59
CA ASN A 860 -13.60 54.17 -31.44
C ASN A 860 -12.65 55.16 -30.76
N THR A 861 -11.67 54.66 -30.02
CA THR A 861 -10.77 55.48 -29.20
C THR A 861 -9.47 54.74 -28.87
N LEU A 862 -8.64 55.32 -28.00
CA LEU A 862 -7.35 54.79 -27.61
C LEU A 862 -7.43 53.98 -26.31
N PHE A 863 -6.62 52.94 -26.20
CA PHE A 863 -6.37 52.24 -24.93
C PHE A 863 -5.50 53.10 -24.03
N THR A 864 -6.00 53.42 -22.84
CA THR A 864 -5.33 54.34 -21.91
C THR A 864 -5.10 53.72 -20.53
N LEU A 865 -3.96 54.10 -19.94
CA LEU A 865 -3.50 53.72 -18.61
C LEU A 865 -3.15 54.98 -17.83
N PHE A 866 -3.84 55.27 -16.72
CA PHE A 866 -3.59 56.46 -15.90
C PHE A 866 -3.43 56.15 -14.42
N GLY A 867 -2.55 56.87 -13.74
CA GLY A 867 -2.57 57.01 -12.29
C GLY A 867 -3.45 58.19 -11.88
N LEU A 868 -4.22 58.02 -10.81
CA LEU A 868 -4.95 59.08 -10.12
C LEU A 868 -4.24 59.37 -8.80
N GLY A 869 -3.59 60.53 -8.71
CA GLY A 869 -2.84 60.98 -7.53
C GLY A 869 -3.45 62.24 -6.92
N GLU A 870 -3.09 62.53 -5.67
CA GLU A 870 -3.53 63.76 -4.98
C GLU A 870 -2.68 64.99 -5.38
N GLY A 871 -1.73 64.82 -6.31
CA GLY A 871 -0.88 65.89 -6.84
C GLY A 871 0.47 66.02 -6.13
N ASP A 872 0.90 64.99 -5.40
CA ASP A 872 2.21 64.95 -4.74
C ASP A 872 3.31 64.49 -5.72
N THR A 873 4.45 65.16 -5.69
CA THR A 873 5.62 64.90 -6.54
C THR A 873 6.38 63.62 -6.19
N GLU A 874 5.95 62.85 -5.19
CA GLU A 874 6.53 61.55 -4.81
C GLU A 874 5.68 60.34 -5.23
N GLU A 875 4.48 60.57 -5.79
CA GLU A 875 3.59 59.51 -6.26
C GLU A 875 3.98 59.00 -7.65
N TYR A 876 4.17 57.69 -7.77
CA TYR A 876 4.41 57.02 -9.05
C TYR A 876 3.79 55.63 -9.05
N PHE A 877 3.56 55.11 -10.25
CA PHE A 877 3.29 53.69 -10.43
C PHE A 877 4.34 53.09 -11.36
N GLU A 878 4.62 51.82 -11.12
CA GLU A 878 5.51 51.01 -11.92
C GLU A 878 4.66 50.04 -12.73
N ILE A 879 5.00 49.88 -14.01
CA ILE A 879 4.19 49.12 -14.94
C ILE A 879 5.04 48.20 -15.81
N ALA A 880 4.49 47.02 -16.09
CA ALA A 880 5.04 46.08 -17.04
C ALA A 880 3.92 45.41 -17.84
N TYR A 881 4.25 44.96 -19.05
CA TYR A 881 3.46 43.99 -19.82
C TYR A 881 1.97 44.35 -19.97
N SER A 882 1.66 45.43 -20.71
CA SER A 882 0.28 45.84 -20.97
C SER A 882 -0.33 45.12 -22.18
N GLN A 883 -1.58 44.67 -22.07
CA GLN A 883 -2.32 43.97 -23.12
C GLN A 883 -3.69 44.61 -23.32
N ALA A 884 -4.07 44.77 -24.58
CA ALA A 884 -5.42 45.10 -25.02
C ALA A 884 -5.82 44.05 -26.04
N GLU A 885 -6.59 43.05 -25.63
CA GLU A 885 -6.87 41.86 -26.43
C GLU A 885 -8.30 41.91 -26.98
N GLU A 886 -8.51 41.61 -28.27
CA GLU A 886 -9.84 41.48 -28.88
C GLU A 886 -10.52 40.16 -28.44
N HIS A 887 -10.70 40.01 -27.13
CA HIS A 887 -11.30 38.87 -26.48
C HIS A 887 -12.05 39.32 -25.22
N PRO A 888 -13.15 38.66 -24.80
CA PRO A 888 -13.90 39.00 -23.59
C PRO A 888 -13.14 38.82 -22.27
N PHE A 889 -12.01 38.13 -22.26
CA PHE A 889 -11.23 37.87 -21.04
C PHE A 889 -9.74 37.96 -21.33
N VAL A 890 -8.94 38.00 -20.28
CA VAL A 890 -7.48 38.18 -20.39
C VAL A 890 -6.81 36.82 -20.51
N THR A 891 -6.01 36.65 -21.57
CA THR A 891 -5.16 35.46 -21.76
C THR A 891 -3.73 35.72 -21.28
N SER A 892 -2.81 34.78 -21.47
CA SER A 892 -1.39 35.00 -21.22
C SER A 892 -0.84 36.19 -22.03
N PHE A 893 0.27 36.73 -21.56
CA PHE A 893 0.82 37.96 -22.08
C PHE A 893 1.48 37.75 -23.45
N MET A 894 1.10 38.59 -24.41
CA MET A 894 1.67 38.65 -25.76
C MET A 894 2.58 39.88 -25.93
N PHE A 895 3.85 39.66 -26.25
CA PHE A 895 4.78 40.76 -26.56
C PHE A 895 4.44 41.41 -27.89
N SER A 896 4.09 42.69 -27.85
CA SER A 896 3.92 43.50 -29.04
C SER A 896 5.10 44.43 -29.25
N LYS A 897 5.46 44.64 -30.52
CA LYS A 897 6.55 45.54 -30.92
C LYS A 897 5.95 46.74 -31.63
N THR A 898 6.14 46.85 -32.94
CA THR A 898 5.67 47.98 -33.76
C THR A 898 4.31 47.73 -34.41
N THR A 899 3.80 46.50 -34.33
CA THR A 899 2.50 46.08 -34.84
C THR A 899 1.78 45.25 -33.78
N ALA A 900 0.46 45.16 -33.90
CA ALA A 900 -0.32 44.19 -33.13
C ALA A 900 0.25 42.79 -33.35
N VAL A 901 0.24 41.96 -32.30
CA VAL A 901 0.76 40.59 -32.34
C VAL A 901 -0.37 39.62 -32.14
N GLU A 902 -0.35 38.56 -32.93
CA GLU A 902 -1.31 37.47 -32.91
C GLU A 902 -0.61 36.23 -32.34
N ARG A 903 -1.28 35.55 -31.40
CA ARG A 903 -0.89 34.23 -30.87
C ARG A 903 -1.61 33.16 -31.68
N ALA A 904 -0.87 32.16 -32.14
CA ALA A 904 -1.45 30.99 -32.79
C ALA A 904 -2.15 30.09 -31.75
N PRO A 905 -3.25 29.40 -32.09
CA PRO A 905 -3.89 28.47 -31.18
C PRO A 905 -2.95 27.32 -30.83
N GLU A 906 -2.93 26.93 -29.56
CA GLU A 906 -2.21 25.76 -29.08
C GLU A 906 -3.04 24.50 -29.29
N ARG A 907 -2.35 23.39 -29.58
CA ARG A 907 -2.99 22.07 -29.77
C ARG A 907 -2.29 21.06 -28.89
N CYS A 908 -3.08 20.30 -28.15
CA CYS A 908 -2.58 19.25 -27.29
C CYS A 908 -3.40 17.98 -27.52
N LYS A 909 -2.75 16.89 -27.92
CA LYS A 909 -3.41 15.64 -28.26
C LYS A 909 -2.69 14.44 -27.68
N ALA A 910 -3.41 13.65 -26.90
CA ALA A 910 -2.89 12.40 -26.37
C ALA A 910 -3.23 11.21 -27.28
N THR A 911 -2.34 10.23 -27.31
CA THR A 911 -2.56 8.95 -28.00
C THR A 911 -3.75 8.22 -27.37
N ALA A 912 -4.76 7.83 -28.16
CA ALA A 912 -5.94 7.07 -27.69
C ALA A 912 -5.77 5.54 -27.74
N PRO A 913 -5.16 4.93 -28.79
CA PRO A 913 -5.01 3.49 -28.85
C PRO A 913 -4.28 2.91 -27.63
N GLY A 914 -4.93 1.99 -26.92
CA GLY A 914 -4.41 1.38 -25.69
C GLY A 914 -4.57 2.23 -24.43
N ASN A 915 -5.15 3.43 -24.52
CA ASN A 915 -5.42 4.33 -23.40
C ASN A 915 -6.92 4.60 -23.18
N CYS A 916 -7.76 4.11 -24.08
CA CYS A 916 -9.21 4.21 -23.97
C CYS A 916 -9.90 3.01 -24.63
N THR A 917 -11.18 2.84 -24.32
CA THR A 917 -12.03 1.81 -24.92
C THR A 917 -13.07 2.44 -25.86
N SER A 918 -13.79 1.61 -26.61
CA SER A 918 -14.90 2.05 -27.45
C SER A 918 -16.07 2.56 -26.58
N ALA A 919 -16.88 3.48 -27.09
CA ALA A 919 -18.05 4.00 -26.36
C ALA A 919 -19.10 2.94 -25.99
N VAL A 920 -19.09 1.78 -26.66
CA VAL A 920 -19.96 0.61 -26.37
C VAL A 920 -19.43 -0.31 -25.26
N ALA A 921 -18.20 -0.12 -24.79
CA ALA A 921 -17.60 -0.93 -23.73
C ALA A 921 -17.64 -0.17 -22.40
N SER A 922 -17.68 -0.90 -21.28
CA SER A 922 -17.61 -0.28 -19.97
C SER A 922 -16.36 0.59 -19.85
N ASN A 923 -16.51 1.81 -19.35
CA ASN A 923 -15.41 2.74 -19.19
C ASN A 923 -15.73 3.84 -18.19
N SER A 924 -14.68 4.41 -17.60
CA SER A 924 -14.80 5.61 -16.78
C SER A 924 -13.72 6.60 -17.17
N ILE A 925 -14.03 7.89 -17.10
CA ILE A 925 -13.08 8.96 -17.35
C ILE A 925 -13.26 10.01 -16.26
N THR A 926 -12.15 10.55 -15.75
CA THR A 926 -12.14 11.74 -14.91
C THR A 926 -11.11 12.72 -15.43
N VAL A 927 -11.42 14.01 -15.38
CA VAL A 927 -10.50 15.08 -15.78
C VAL A 927 -10.79 16.33 -14.95
N GLU A 928 -9.76 17.09 -14.60
CA GLU A 928 -9.92 18.38 -13.94
C GLU A 928 -9.64 19.49 -14.94
N ILE A 929 -10.57 20.45 -15.03
CA ILE A 929 -10.52 21.54 -16.01
C ILE A 929 -10.96 22.86 -15.35
N ASP A 930 -10.29 23.95 -15.70
CA ASP A 930 -10.82 25.31 -15.57
C ASP A 930 -10.80 26.03 -16.92
N ILE A 931 -11.43 27.21 -16.98
CA ILE A 931 -11.32 28.10 -18.13
C ILE A 931 -10.93 29.50 -17.69
N LEU A 932 -10.23 30.23 -18.56
CA LEU A 932 -9.94 31.66 -18.34
C LEU A 932 -11.18 32.53 -18.61
N GLY A 933 -12.09 32.05 -19.45
CA GLY A 933 -13.37 32.71 -19.72
C GLY A 933 -14.09 32.11 -20.93
N VAL A 934 -15.27 32.67 -21.21
CA VAL A 934 -16.19 32.16 -22.23
C VAL A 934 -16.06 32.94 -23.54
N ASP A 935 -15.90 32.23 -24.65
CA ASP A 935 -16.01 32.82 -25.99
C ASP A 935 -17.51 32.90 -26.38
N PRO A 936 -18.08 34.09 -26.60
CA PRO A 936 -19.49 34.25 -26.95
C PRO A 936 -19.80 33.88 -28.40
N VAL A 937 -18.78 33.71 -29.25
CA VAL A 937 -18.92 33.47 -30.70
C VAL A 937 -18.68 32.00 -31.03
N ASN A 938 -17.71 31.37 -30.38
CA ASN A 938 -17.22 30.05 -30.71
C ASN A 938 -17.51 29.02 -29.62
N THR A 939 -17.69 27.75 -30.03
CA THR A 939 -17.87 26.64 -29.08
C THR A 939 -16.51 26.22 -28.54
N GLN A 940 -16.28 26.30 -27.23
CA GLN A 940 -15.02 25.91 -26.62
C GLN A 940 -15.06 24.43 -26.26
N ARG A 941 -14.20 23.62 -26.87
CA ARG A 941 -14.13 22.18 -26.59
C ARG A 941 -13.07 21.92 -25.53
N LEU A 942 -13.52 21.57 -24.34
CA LEU A 942 -12.66 21.40 -23.18
C LEU A 942 -11.94 20.04 -23.21
N PHE A 943 -12.67 19.00 -23.59
CA PHE A 943 -12.13 17.66 -23.77
C PHE A 943 -12.96 16.92 -24.81
N ASN A 944 -12.33 16.10 -25.65
CA ASN A 944 -13.04 15.26 -26.61
C ASN A 944 -12.23 14.05 -27.05
N MET A 945 -12.92 12.94 -27.28
CA MET A 945 -12.34 11.79 -27.97
C MET A 945 -12.37 12.05 -29.48
N SER A 946 -11.21 12.11 -30.14
CA SER A 946 -11.15 12.38 -31.58
C SER A 946 -11.95 11.33 -32.36
N ASP A 947 -12.67 11.77 -33.40
CA ASP A 947 -13.55 10.94 -34.24
C ASP A 947 -14.77 10.33 -33.50
N ASP A 948 -14.99 10.74 -32.25
CA ASP A 948 -16.10 10.30 -31.39
C ASP A 948 -16.79 11.52 -30.77
N SER A 949 -17.83 12.02 -31.45
CA SER A 949 -18.63 13.15 -30.98
C SER A 949 -19.49 12.82 -29.77
N ASP A 950 -19.55 11.55 -29.36
CA ASP A 950 -20.40 11.12 -28.25
C ASP A 950 -19.71 11.34 -26.91
N ARG A 951 -18.39 11.55 -26.84
CA ARG A 951 -17.64 11.72 -25.57
C ARG A 951 -16.88 13.05 -25.55
N SER A 952 -17.56 14.09 -25.10
CA SER A 952 -17.03 15.46 -25.06
C SER A 952 -17.49 16.27 -23.85
N ILE A 953 -16.69 17.28 -23.53
CA ILE A 953 -17.04 18.40 -22.66
C ILE A 953 -16.90 19.65 -23.50
N ASP A 954 -18.00 20.33 -23.76
CA ASP A 954 -18.07 21.50 -24.63
C ASP A 954 -18.72 22.68 -23.90
N ILE A 955 -18.31 23.91 -24.18
CA ILE A 955 -19.06 25.13 -23.87
C ILE A 955 -19.61 25.63 -25.19
N ILE A 956 -20.91 25.48 -25.39
CA ILE A 956 -21.58 25.99 -26.59
C ILE A 956 -21.54 27.52 -26.53
N ALA A 957 -21.25 28.18 -27.67
CA ALA A 957 -21.13 29.64 -27.74
C ALA A 957 -22.29 30.35 -27.03
N GLY A 958 -21.95 31.12 -25.98
CA GLY A 958 -22.92 31.88 -25.18
C GLY A 958 -23.85 31.04 -24.29
N ALA A 959 -23.54 29.76 -24.04
CA ALA A 959 -24.33 28.86 -23.21
C ALA A 959 -23.48 28.21 -22.10
N ASP A 960 -24.18 27.52 -21.22
CA ASP A 960 -23.60 26.71 -20.15
C ASP A 960 -22.79 25.52 -20.71
N PRO A 961 -21.67 25.11 -20.06
CA PRO A 961 -20.95 23.88 -20.38
C PRO A 961 -21.88 22.68 -20.42
N THR A 962 -21.65 21.84 -21.42
CA THR A 962 -22.37 20.62 -21.70
C THR A 962 -21.43 19.43 -21.64
N MET A 963 -21.72 18.49 -20.75
CA MET A 963 -21.01 17.21 -20.71
C MET A 963 -21.84 16.16 -21.45
N THR A 964 -21.29 15.70 -22.59
CA THR A 964 -21.95 14.78 -23.50
C THR A 964 -21.30 13.40 -23.42
N TYR A 965 -22.14 12.41 -23.14
CA TYR A 965 -21.85 10.99 -23.27
C TYR A 965 -23.04 10.37 -24.01
N VAL A 966 -22.88 10.03 -25.30
CA VAL A 966 -23.90 9.40 -26.17
C VAL A 966 -25.26 10.13 -26.15
N ALA A 967 -25.37 11.27 -26.83
CA ALA A 967 -26.59 12.06 -27.03
C ALA A 967 -27.39 12.49 -25.76
N ALA A 968 -26.98 12.08 -24.56
CA ALA A 968 -27.43 12.63 -23.29
C ALA A 968 -26.47 13.76 -22.91
N SER A 969 -26.99 14.96 -22.67
CA SER A 969 -26.20 16.12 -22.25
C SER A 969 -26.67 16.60 -20.87
N ILE A 970 -25.73 16.99 -20.02
CA ILE A 970 -26.02 17.76 -18.80
C ILE A 970 -25.54 19.18 -19.03
N MET A 971 -26.39 20.16 -18.77
CA MET A 971 -26.01 21.57 -18.71
C MET A 971 -25.53 21.90 -17.30
N MET A 972 -24.44 22.65 -17.17
CA MET A 972 -23.89 23.07 -15.88
C MET A 972 -23.53 24.56 -15.90
N PRO A 973 -23.59 25.31 -14.77
CA PRO A 973 -23.33 26.74 -14.80
C PRO A 973 -21.88 27.09 -15.19
N VAL A 974 -21.69 27.93 -16.20
CA VAL A 974 -20.34 28.30 -16.67
C VAL A 974 -19.54 29.15 -15.68
N ALA A 975 -20.24 29.94 -14.87
CA ALA A 975 -19.61 30.84 -13.90
C ALA A 975 -18.75 30.11 -12.87
N GLU A 976 -19.03 28.82 -12.63
CA GLU A 976 -18.31 28.00 -11.67
C GLU A 976 -17.04 27.35 -12.25
N LEU A 977 -16.75 27.53 -13.55
CA LEU A 977 -15.52 27.05 -14.20
C LEU A 977 -14.47 28.13 -14.43
N ILE A 978 -14.88 29.40 -14.39
CA ILE A 978 -13.98 30.52 -14.68
C ILE A 978 -12.97 30.65 -13.53
N HIS A 979 -11.71 30.34 -13.81
CA HIS A 979 -10.60 30.28 -12.85
C HIS A 979 -10.87 29.36 -11.65
N ASN A 980 -11.69 28.32 -11.84
CA ASN A 980 -12.03 27.38 -10.78
C ASN A 980 -11.91 25.95 -11.31
N MET A 981 -10.80 25.30 -10.93
CA MET A 981 -10.52 23.91 -11.28
C MET A 981 -11.64 23.00 -10.79
N THR A 982 -12.39 22.45 -11.74
CA THR A 982 -13.54 21.59 -11.47
C THR A 982 -13.26 20.21 -12.01
N LYS A 983 -13.59 19.19 -11.21
CA LYS A 983 -13.42 17.80 -11.64
C LYS A 983 -14.68 17.32 -12.35
N PHE A 984 -14.51 16.83 -13.57
CA PHE A 984 -15.54 16.17 -14.34
C PHE A 984 -15.29 14.67 -14.41
N GLY A 985 -16.35 13.88 -14.50
CA GLY A 985 -16.22 12.48 -14.86
C GLY A 985 -17.49 11.84 -15.39
N TRP A 986 -17.31 10.70 -16.03
CA TRP A 986 -18.39 9.80 -16.41
C TRP A 986 -17.96 8.36 -16.18
N SER A 987 -18.95 7.51 -15.94
CA SER A 987 -18.80 6.07 -15.85
C SER A 987 -19.95 5.43 -16.62
N TYR A 988 -19.62 4.61 -17.61
CA TYR A 988 -20.57 3.87 -18.43
C TYR A 988 -20.42 2.39 -18.17
N ASP A 989 -21.53 1.74 -17.85
CA ASP A 989 -21.65 0.29 -17.67
C ASP A 989 -22.33 -0.31 -18.91
N ALA A 990 -21.59 -1.09 -19.69
CA ALA A 990 -22.10 -1.73 -20.90
C ALA A 990 -23.06 -2.90 -20.62
N GLU A 991 -22.98 -3.53 -19.45
CA GLU A 991 -23.88 -4.63 -19.07
C GLU A 991 -25.26 -4.09 -18.69
N LEU A 992 -25.29 -2.98 -17.94
CA LEU A 992 -26.53 -2.30 -17.55
C LEU A 992 -27.04 -1.34 -18.63
N GLY A 993 -26.17 -0.88 -19.52
CA GLY A 993 -26.49 0.15 -20.51
C GLY A 993 -26.75 1.51 -19.85
N GLU A 994 -26.08 1.81 -18.73
CA GLU A 994 -26.30 3.03 -17.95
C GLU A 994 -25.04 3.89 -17.88
N VAL A 995 -25.22 5.22 -17.86
CA VAL A 995 -24.13 6.17 -17.62
C VAL A 995 -24.40 6.98 -16.35
N GLY A 996 -23.39 7.09 -15.49
CA GLY A 996 -23.32 8.06 -14.41
C GLY A 996 -22.40 9.21 -14.80
N LYS A 997 -22.79 10.44 -14.45
CA LYS A 997 -22.06 11.66 -14.79
C LYS A 997 -21.81 12.47 -13.53
N PHE A 998 -20.56 12.83 -13.30
CA PHE A 998 -20.04 13.28 -12.02
C PHE A 998 -19.40 14.65 -12.12
N ARG A 999 -19.50 15.40 -11.03
CA ARG A 999 -18.81 16.67 -10.83
C ARG A 999 -18.33 16.75 -9.40
N ASP A 1000 -17.07 17.14 -9.22
CA ASP A 1000 -16.44 17.26 -7.90
C ASP A 1000 -16.70 15.99 -7.08
N SER A 1001 -16.52 14.87 -7.78
CA SER A 1001 -16.72 13.50 -7.32
C SER A 1001 -18.17 13.12 -6.92
N SER A 1002 -19.16 14.02 -7.09
CA SER A 1002 -20.59 13.76 -6.82
C SER A 1002 -21.38 13.46 -8.09
N LEU A 1003 -22.35 12.52 -8.02
CA LEU A 1003 -23.26 12.22 -9.14
C LEU A 1003 -24.21 13.40 -9.41
N VAL A 1004 -24.15 13.95 -10.63
CA VAL A 1004 -25.04 15.04 -11.07
C VAL A 1004 -26.31 14.47 -11.70
N THR A 1005 -26.16 13.51 -12.62
CA THR A 1005 -27.28 12.71 -13.15
C THR A 1005 -26.76 11.44 -13.80
N GLY A 1006 -27.66 10.53 -14.11
CA GLY A 1006 -27.37 9.29 -14.81
C GLY A 1006 -28.62 8.66 -15.37
N GLY A 1007 -28.44 7.62 -16.17
CA GLY A 1007 -29.55 6.86 -16.73
C GLY A 1007 -29.18 6.00 -17.93
N PRO A 1008 -30.16 5.27 -18.48
CA PRO A 1008 -29.94 4.37 -19.59
C PRO A 1008 -29.55 5.13 -20.87
N VAL A 1009 -28.51 4.65 -21.55
CA VAL A 1009 -28.02 5.16 -22.83
C VAL A 1009 -27.67 4.01 -23.78
N THR A 1010 -27.82 4.23 -25.08
CA THR A 1010 -27.46 3.23 -26.11
C THR A 1010 -26.38 3.81 -27.02
N PRO A 1011 -25.11 3.44 -26.83
CA PRO A 1011 -24.00 3.98 -27.62
C PRO A 1011 -24.12 3.66 -29.10
N THR A 1012 -23.86 4.67 -29.94
CA THR A 1012 -23.92 4.57 -31.40
C THR A 1012 -22.55 4.35 -32.05
N ALA A 1013 -21.45 4.65 -31.34
CA ALA A 1013 -20.08 4.54 -31.85
C ALA A 1013 -19.39 3.24 -31.38
N ALA A 1014 -19.15 2.32 -32.32
CA ALA A 1014 -18.39 1.08 -32.08
C ALA A 1014 -16.88 1.21 -32.38
N THR A 1015 -16.44 2.34 -32.94
CA THR A 1015 -15.05 2.56 -33.36
C THR A 1015 -14.21 3.08 -32.19
N LEU A 1016 -12.97 2.61 -32.06
CA LEU A 1016 -12.00 3.18 -31.12
C LEU A 1016 -11.60 4.59 -31.57
N PRO A 1017 -11.51 5.57 -30.64
CA PRO A 1017 -11.05 6.92 -30.96
C PRO A 1017 -9.64 6.95 -31.54
N GLY A 1018 -9.40 7.85 -32.50
CA GLY A 1018 -8.08 8.07 -33.09
C GLY A 1018 -7.12 8.84 -32.18
N GLY A 1019 -7.63 9.56 -31.18
CA GLY A 1019 -6.86 10.33 -30.20
C GLY A 1019 -7.75 10.98 -29.14
N MET A 1020 -7.13 11.71 -28.20
CA MET A 1020 -7.82 12.46 -27.14
C MET A 1020 -7.36 13.90 -27.20
N ASP A 1021 -8.27 14.83 -27.51
CA ASP A 1021 -7.96 16.25 -27.65
C ASP A 1021 -8.07 16.93 -26.27
N LEU A 1022 -6.97 17.51 -25.80
CA LEU A 1022 -6.79 18.06 -24.44
C LEU A 1022 -6.85 19.59 -24.49
N LEU A 1023 -8.04 20.16 -24.33
CA LEU A 1023 -8.35 21.58 -24.56
C LEU A 1023 -7.98 22.03 -25.99
N ASN A 1024 -8.98 22.42 -26.78
CA ASN A 1024 -8.84 22.85 -28.18
C ASN A 1024 -8.67 21.69 -29.19
N ASN A 1025 -9.71 21.45 -29.98
CA ASN A 1025 -9.71 20.46 -31.05
C ASN A 1025 -9.33 21.13 -32.38
N GLY A 1026 -8.07 20.98 -32.79
CA GLY A 1026 -7.42 21.74 -33.87
C GLY A 1026 -7.95 21.59 -35.31
N TRP A 1027 -9.17 21.07 -35.52
CA TRP A 1027 -9.75 20.81 -36.85
C TRP A 1027 -10.65 21.94 -37.37
N VAL A 1028 -11.11 22.87 -36.52
CA VAL A 1028 -11.91 24.02 -36.94
C VAL A 1028 -11.43 25.25 -36.17
N PHE A 1029 -11.13 26.36 -36.87
CA PHE A 1029 -10.66 27.62 -36.25
C PHE A 1029 -11.66 28.24 -35.26
N ASP A 1030 -12.88 27.70 -35.20
CA ASP A 1030 -14.02 28.18 -34.43
C ASP A 1030 -14.24 27.38 -33.13
N THR A 1031 -13.23 26.63 -32.63
CA THR A 1031 -13.33 25.87 -31.36
C THR A 1031 -12.20 26.09 -30.37
N ASN A 1032 -11.68 27.32 -30.33
CA ASN A 1032 -10.59 27.71 -29.43
C ASN A 1032 -11.02 27.60 -27.96
N THR A 1033 -10.17 26.98 -27.14
CA THR A 1033 -10.34 26.85 -25.70
C THR A 1033 -9.21 27.58 -24.98
N PHE A 1034 -9.51 28.12 -23.78
CA PHE A 1034 -8.55 28.87 -22.98
C PHE A 1034 -8.70 28.44 -21.52
N GLY A 1035 -7.72 27.73 -20.98
CA GLY A 1035 -7.80 27.21 -19.62
C GLY A 1035 -6.74 26.18 -19.29
N HIS A 1036 -6.93 25.52 -18.15
CA HIS A 1036 -6.04 24.49 -17.64
C HIS A 1036 -6.71 23.13 -17.67
N ILE A 1037 -5.89 22.11 -17.88
CA ILE A 1037 -6.28 20.70 -17.79
C ILE A 1037 -5.26 19.95 -16.95
N ARG A 1038 -5.74 19.11 -16.05
CA ARG A 1038 -4.89 18.18 -15.30
C ARG A 1038 -5.61 16.90 -14.90
N ASN A 1039 -4.80 15.95 -14.45
CA ASN A 1039 -5.25 14.72 -13.80
C ASN A 1039 -6.28 13.92 -14.63
N LEU A 1040 -6.07 13.83 -15.95
CA LEU A 1040 -6.90 13.01 -16.82
C LEU A 1040 -6.62 11.53 -16.52
N LYS A 1041 -7.67 10.80 -16.15
CA LYS A 1041 -7.62 9.35 -15.89
C LYS A 1041 -8.72 8.65 -16.67
N ILE A 1042 -8.41 7.48 -17.20
CA ILE A 1042 -9.34 6.64 -17.96
C ILE A 1042 -9.23 5.21 -17.45
N TRP A 1043 -10.36 4.54 -17.27
CA TRP A 1043 -10.48 3.13 -16.90
C TRP A 1043 -11.25 2.38 -17.99
N ASP A 1044 -10.89 1.11 -18.20
CA ASP A 1044 -11.58 0.16 -19.08
C ASP A 1044 -12.72 -0.60 -18.36
N ILE A 1045 -13.13 -0.08 -17.20
CA ILE A 1045 -14.24 -0.59 -16.39
C ILE A 1045 -15.19 0.56 -16.03
N ALA A 1046 -16.43 0.21 -15.71
CA ALA A 1046 -17.37 1.13 -15.08
C ALA A 1046 -17.03 1.24 -13.59
N LEU A 1047 -16.71 2.45 -13.14
CA LEU A 1047 -16.58 2.78 -11.73
C LEU A 1047 -17.97 3.11 -11.17
N THR A 1048 -18.25 2.59 -9.98
CA THR A 1048 -19.47 2.92 -9.22
C THR A 1048 -19.43 4.37 -8.74
N GLY A 1049 -20.58 4.90 -8.31
CA GLY A 1049 -20.64 6.25 -7.75
C GLY A 1049 -19.71 6.44 -6.53
N ALA A 1050 -19.64 5.45 -5.64
CA ALA A 1050 -18.75 5.47 -4.49
C ALA A 1050 -17.26 5.43 -4.90
N GLU A 1051 -16.91 4.67 -5.93
CA GLU A 1051 -15.54 4.66 -6.47
C GLU A 1051 -15.17 6.00 -7.12
N MET A 1052 -16.13 6.67 -7.78
CA MET A 1052 -15.93 8.01 -8.32
C MET A 1052 -15.78 9.08 -7.23
N GLU A 1053 -16.43 8.87 -6.07
CA GLU A 1053 -16.28 9.70 -4.85
C GLU A 1053 -14.88 9.62 -4.23
N LEU A 1054 -14.20 8.48 -4.34
CA LEU A 1054 -12.86 8.26 -3.78
C LEU A 1054 -11.73 8.87 -4.62
N LEU A 1055 -11.99 9.12 -5.90
CA LEU A 1055 -11.05 9.79 -6.82
C LEU A 1055 -11.01 11.28 -6.54
#